data_AF-A0A1T4P667-F1
#
_entry.id   AF-A0A1T4P667-F1
#
_cell.length_a   1.000
_cell.length_b   1.000
_cell.length_c   1.000
_cell.angle_alpha   90.00
_cell.angle_beta   90.00
_cell.angle_gamma   90.00
#
_symmetry.space_group_name_H-M   'P 1'
#
loop_
_entity.id
_entity.type
_entity.pdbx_description
1 polymer ?
#
loop_
_entity_poly.entity_id
_entity_poly.type
_entity_poly.pdbx_seq_one_letter_code
_entity_poly.pdbx_strand_id
1 'polypeptide(L)'
;MSKHLSTDIRVAIEKDNPSICRHEELCIKCGLCKNICTDYIGVNGHYSLENTNDIAVCINCGQCANVCPVSSITEVYDYQKVQNIIENDKDKIIIFSTSPAIRISLGEEFGIEDGTFVEGKMVSLLRKLGGNYILDTNFAADLTIIEEASELLDRIQNNTKPLPQFTSCCPAWVKYAETYHPDMLDHLSTAKSPIGMQGPTIKTYFAKKMGIDPTKIINVAVTPCTAKKFEIKREEMNASGKYYNIDNMRDMDYVITTRELAIWAKEKNIDFSNLEDSMYDKLMGEASGAGVIFANTGGVMEAALRTSYFYLTGKNPPDHFYDLEEVRGMEGIKEATLTINNIDINIAVIYGTKNASQFIEKLKTSDKNYHFIEVMTCPGGCIGGGGQPKDMEFKGDTLREKRINGLYKRDAQLKLRSSHENKEIKALYEDFYGKPLSELAEKMLHTIYFNRSTDLGGKEMVKYRCPICGYIHEGEIEEGFVCPICKQPGSNFIKIEDDAKEDKKENIYKGTKTEKNLLDALAGESIARNKYTFFADVAKNEGYEQIHDIFLKTAGNEREHSKLWFKELGFLGGTEDNLLHAAEGENYEWTSMYDKFAREADEEGFFELAKKFRNVARIEKAHEDRYRKLLNNVEMKKVFEKSEESIWECINCGHLVIGRKAPDICEVCSYAQGFFEVRKENY
;
A
#
# COMPACT_ATOMS: atom_id res chain seq x y z
N MET A 1 -4.36 -29.56 -18.18
CA MET A 1 -2.89 -29.64 -18.12
C MET A 1 -2.38 -28.22 -17.87
N SER A 2 -1.54 -28.02 -16.86
CA SER A 2 -0.96 -26.70 -16.60
C SER A 2 -0.08 -26.25 -17.77
N LYS A 3 -0.16 -24.96 -18.14
CA LYS A 3 0.73 -24.31 -19.12
C LYS A 3 2.11 -24.06 -18.54
N HIS A 4 2.25 -24.13 -17.22
CA HIS A 4 3.52 -24.02 -16.51
C HIS A 4 4.07 -25.40 -16.18
N LEU A 5 5.40 -25.54 -16.16
CA LEU A 5 6.01 -26.72 -15.52
C LEU A 5 5.90 -26.59 -14.00
N SER A 6 6.03 -27.72 -13.29
CA SER A 6 5.97 -27.77 -11.82
C SER A 6 6.81 -26.66 -11.16
N THR A 7 6.16 -25.97 -10.22
CA THR A 7 6.74 -24.93 -9.37
C THR A 7 7.72 -25.46 -8.33
N ASP A 8 7.84 -26.79 -8.21
CA ASP A 8 8.80 -27.46 -7.33
C ASP A 8 10.24 -27.36 -7.82
N ILE A 9 10.42 -27.10 -9.12
CA ILE A 9 11.74 -27.02 -9.78
C ILE A 9 12.07 -25.59 -10.21
N ARG A 10 11.06 -24.79 -10.59
CA ARG A 10 11.28 -23.43 -11.13
C ARG A 10 10.07 -22.55 -10.91
N VAL A 11 10.25 -21.24 -10.85
CA VAL A 11 9.11 -20.30 -10.76
C VAL A 11 8.23 -20.35 -12.02
N ALA A 12 6.92 -20.14 -11.86
CA ALA A 12 6.04 -19.88 -12.99
C ALA A 12 6.17 -18.42 -13.45
N ILE A 13 6.14 -18.16 -14.76
CA ILE A 13 6.26 -16.82 -15.35
C ILE A 13 5.28 -16.75 -16.52
N GLU A 14 4.39 -15.77 -16.48
CA GLU A 14 3.46 -15.51 -17.58
C GLU A 14 4.18 -15.02 -18.84
N LYS A 15 3.68 -15.41 -20.01
CA LYS A 15 4.26 -15.06 -21.31
C LYS A 15 4.21 -13.56 -21.58
N ASP A 16 3.17 -12.89 -21.09
CA ASP A 16 2.93 -11.45 -21.20
C ASP A 16 3.47 -10.66 -20.00
N ASN A 17 4.26 -11.28 -19.12
CA ASN A 17 4.89 -10.58 -18.01
C ASN A 17 5.71 -9.38 -18.54
N PRO A 18 5.42 -8.15 -18.07
CA PRO A 18 5.99 -6.95 -18.68
C PRO A 18 7.46 -6.70 -18.29
N SER A 19 8.00 -7.45 -17.34
CA SER A 19 9.27 -7.18 -16.69
C SER A 19 10.33 -8.23 -16.97
N ILE A 20 9.95 -9.50 -17.00
CA ILE A 20 10.85 -10.64 -17.23
C ILE A 20 10.20 -11.65 -18.17
N CYS A 21 11.00 -12.39 -18.92
CA CYS A 21 10.54 -13.48 -19.78
C CYS A 21 11.40 -14.74 -19.57
N ARG A 22 10.97 -15.85 -20.18
CA ARG A 22 11.68 -17.14 -20.13
C ARG A 22 11.93 -17.70 -21.52
N HIS A 23 13.17 -18.13 -21.74
CA HIS A 23 13.66 -18.94 -22.85
C HIS A 23 13.72 -20.40 -22.39
N GLU A 24 12.71 -21.17 -22.78
CA GLU A 24 12.49 -22.55 -22.30
C GLU A 24 13.63 -23.49 -22.71
N GLU A 25 14.15 -23.32 -23.90
CA GLU A 25 15.25 -24.08 -24.50
C GLU A 25 16.58 -23.94 -23.74
N LEU A 26 16.77 -22.85 -23.01
CA LEU A 26 17.98 -22.61 -22.21
C LEU A 26 17.85 -23.16 -20.78
N CYS A 27 16.65 -23.52 -20.33
CA CYS A 27 16.41 -23.88 -18.93
C CYS A 27 17.03 -25.23 -18.54
N ILE A 28 18.10 -25.19 -17.74
CA ILE A 28 18.77 -26.39 -17.21
C ILE A 28 18.12 -26.98 -15.93
N LYS A 29 16.97 -26.43 -15.50
CA LYS A 29 16.17 -26.95 -14.36
C LYS A 29 16.96 -27.03 -13.03
N CYS A 30 17.84 -26.07 -12.78
CA CYS A 30 18.75 -26.07 -11.62
C CYS A 30 18.12 -25.64 -10.27
N GLY A 31 16.85 -25.22 -10.21
CA GLY A 31 16.21 -24.83 -8.94
C GLY A 31 16.49 -23.41 -8.45
N LEU A 32 17.55 -22.73 -8.91
CA LEU A 32 17.97 -21.44 -8.34
C LEU A 32 16.88 -20.36 -8.38
N CYS A 33 16.15 -20.26 -9.49
CA CYS A 33 15.05 -19.30 -9.63
C CYS A 33 13.90 -19.57 -8.63
N LYS A 34 13.62 -20.84 -8.32
CA LYS A 34 12.64 -21.25 -7.31
C LYS A 34 13.15 -20.88 -5.92
N ASN A 35 14.37 -21.28 -5.58
CA ASN A 35 14.94 -21.05 -4.25
C ASN A 35 14.93 -19.57 -3.88
N ILE A 36 15.43 -18.68 -4.75
CA ILE A 36 15.41 -17.23 -4.44
C ILE A 36 13.97 -16.69 -4.29
N CYS A 37 13.01 -17.20 -5.08
CA CYS A 37 11.63 -16.72 -5.05
C CYS A 37 10.85 -17.23 -3.82
N THR A 38 11.16 -18.44 -3.34
CA THR A 38 10.56 -19.05 -2.15
C THR A 38 11.23 -18.56 -0.88
N ASP A 39 12.56 -18.68 -0.80
CA ASP A 39 13.28 -18.56 0.46
C ASP A 39 13.48 -17.11 0.88
N TYR A 40 13.55 -16.20 -0.10
CA TYR A 40 13.90 -14.80 0.12
C TYR A 40 12.77 -13.85 -0.26
N ILE A 41 12.13 -14.07 -1.41
CA ILE A 41 11.03 -13.21 -1.87
C ILE A 41 9.69 -13.61 -1.25
N GLY A 42 9.45 -14.88 -0.95
CA GLY A 42 8.19 -15.32 -0.35
C GLY A 42 6.99 -15.20 -1.29
N VAL A 43 7.18 -15.42 -2.59
CA VAL A 43 6.09 -15.48 -3.59
C VAL A 43 5.85 -16.91 -4.04
N ASN A 44 6.90 -17.60 -4.50
CA ASN A 44 6.77 -19.00 -4.90
C ASN A 44 6.50 -19.88 -3.66
N GLY A 45 5.41 -20.63 -3.67
CA GLY A 45 4.93 -21.42 -2.53
C GLY A 45 3.92 -20.70 -1.63
N HIS A 46 3.61 -19.42 -1.89
CA HIS A 46 2.56 -18.65 -1.20
C HIS A 46 1.28 -18.49 -2.03
N TYR A 47 1.21 -19.18 -3.18
CA TYR A 47 0.00 -19.36 -3.99
C TYR A 47 0.08 -20.73 -4.67
N SER A 48 -1.05 -21.23 -5.17
CA SER A 48 -1.08 -22.43 -6.03
C SER A 48 -1.60 -22.07 -7.42
N LEU A 49 -1.01 -22.68 -8.45
CA LEU A 49 -1.50 -22.53 -9.83
C LEU A 49 -2.92 -23.08 -9.99
N GLU A 50 -3.33 -24.02 -9.15
CA GLU A 50 -4.71 -24.52 -9.15
C GLU A 50 -5.70 -23.42 -8.75
N ASN A 51 -5.42 -22.68 -7.67
CA ASN A 51 -6.32 -21.64 -7.18
C ASN A 51 -6.39 -20.46 -8.14
N THR A 52 -5.28 -20.13 -8.81
CA THR A 52 -5.16 -18.98 -9.70
C THR A 52 -5.61 -19.25 -11.14
N ASN A 53 -6.32 -20.36 -11.39
CA ASN A 53 -6.69 -20.79 -12.75
C ASN A 53 -5.48 -20.86 -13.70
N ASP A 54 -4.38 -21.41 -13.18
CA ASP A 54 -3.11 -21.60 -13.86
C ASP A 54 -2.40 -20.29 -14.24
N ILE A 55 -2.72 -19.18 -13.57
CA ILE A 55 -2.08 -17.87 -13.74
C ILE A 55 -0.98 -17.69 -12.68
N ALA A 56 0.24 -17.40 -13.11
CA ALA A 56 1.37 -17.19 -12.20
C ALA A 56 1.28 -15.83 -11.51
N VAL A 57 1.31 -15.82 -10.18
CA VAL A 57 1.43 -14.60 -9.37
C VAL A 57 2.90 -14.21 -9.28
N CYS A 58 3.21 -12.99 -9.72
CA CYS A 58 4.57 -12.46 -9.79
C CYS A 58 4.59 -10.97 -9.44
N ILE A 59 5.51 -10.58 -8.56
CA ILE A 59 5.75 -9.18 -8.15
C ILE A 59 6.78 -8.46 -9.01
N ASN A 60 7.23 -9.07 -10.11
CA ASN A 60 8.10 -8.49 -11.13
C ASN A 60 9.52 -8.09 -10.66
N CYS A 61 9.97 -8.50 -9.46
CA CYS A 61 11.24 -8.09 -8.86
C CYS A 61 12.51 -8.51 -9.64
N GLY A 62 12.41 -9.54 -10.49
CA GLY A 62 13.49 -10.00 -11.36
C GLY A 62 14.63 -10.75 -10.68
N GLN A 63 14.53 -11.06 -9.39
CA GLN A 63 15.58 -11.84 -8.70
C GLN A 63 15.80 -13.22 -9.32
N CYS A 64 14.74 -13.85 -9.84
CA CYS A 64 14.84 -15.10 -10.59
C CYS A 64 15.64 -14.96 -11.90
N ALA A 65 15.59 -13.80 -12.58
CA ALA A 65 16.42 -13.50 -13.75
C ALA A 65 17.89 -13.30 -13.33
N ASN A 66 18.10 -12.59 -12.23
CA ASN A 66 19.43 -12.28 -11.71
C ASN A 66 20.23 -13.53 -11.31
N VAL A 67 19.59 -14.52 -10.68
CA VAL A 67 20.25 -15.79 -10.27
C VAL A 67 20.29 -16.85 -11.37
N CYS A 68 19.72 -16.61 -12.56
CA CYS A 68 19.67 -17.60 -13.62
C CYS A 68 21.05 -17.72 -14.31
N PRO A 69 21.77 -18.86 -14.20
CA PRO A 69 23.16 -18.97 -14.65
C PRO A 69 23.30 -19.05 -16.18
N VAL A 70 22.24 -19.48 -16.87
CA VAL A 70 22.21 -19.73 -18.32
C VAL A 70 21.37 -18.70 -19.05
N SER A 71 20.94 -17.63 -18.37
CA SER A 71 20.06 -16.59 -18.92
C SER A 71 18.80 -17.15 -19.59
N SER A 72 18.29 -18.27 -19.06
CA SER A 72 16.95 -18.77 -19.43
C SER A 72 15.85 -17.83 -18.94
N ILE A 73 16.10 -17.04 -17.89
CA ILE A 73 15.22 -15.95 -17.47
C ILE A 73 16.00 -14.65 -17.63
N THR A 74 15.40 -13.71 -18.35
CA THR A 74 15.94 -12.37 -18.63
C THR A 74 14.85 -11.34 -18.40
N GLU A 75 15.24 -10.08 -18.33
CA GLU A 75 14.34 -8.93 -18.44
C GLU A 75 13.73 -8.83 -19.84
N VAL A 76 12.52 -8.28 -19.93
CA VAL A 76 11.94 -7.94 -21.23
C VAL A 76 12.70 -6.75 -21.79
N TYR A 77 13.35 -6.92 -22.93
CA TYR A 77 14.18 -5.88 -23.53
C TYR A 77 13.32 -4.76 -24.14
N ASP A 78 13.44 -3.56 -23.57
CA ASP A 78 12.82 -2.33 -24.09
C ASP A 78 13.86 -1.44 -24.79
N TYR A 79 15.17 -1.64 -24.57
CA TYR A 79 16.21 -0.84 -25.22
C TYR A 79 16.13 -0.89 -26.75
N GLN A 80 15.71 -2.02 -27.32
CA GLN A 80 15.54 -2.18 -28.77
C GLN A 80 14.43 -1.27 -29.32
N LYS A 81 13.37 -1.03 -28.54
CA LYS A 81 12.29 -0.11 -28.92
C LYS A 81 12.81 1.33 -28.93
N VAL A 82 13.56 1.70 -27.89
CA VAL A 82 14.18 3.03 -27.78
C VAL A 82 15.20 3.26 -28.90
N GLN A 83 16.05 2.27 -29.17
CA GLN A 83 17.00 2.29 -30.29
C GLN A 83 16.27 2.50 -31.62
N ASN A 84 15.19 1.74 -31.88
CA ASN A 84 14.42 1.87 -33.10
C ASN A 84 13.80 3.27 -33.26
N ILE A 85 13.34 3.89 -32.18
CA ILE A 85 12.84 5.27 -32.20
C ILE A 85 13.97 6.24 -32.54
N ILE A 86 15.13 6.13 -31.88
CA ILE A 86 16.30 6.98 -32.15
C ILE A 86 16.75 6.91 -33.61
N GLU A 87 16.70 5.71 -34.19
CA GLU A 87 17.14 5.47 -35.56
C GLU A 87 16.13 6.01 -36.58
N ASN A 88 14.82 5.86 -36.34
CA ASN A 88 13.78 6.08 -37.34
C ASN A 88 12.89 7.32 -37.15
N ASP A 89 12.85 7.94 -35.98
CA ASP A 89 12.01 9.11 -35.70
C ASP A 89 12.82 10.27 -35.13
N LYS A 90 13.28 11.16 -36.03
CA LYS A 90 14.12 12.32 -35.68
C LYS A 90 13.34 13.48 -35.05
N ASP A 91 12.01 13.43 -35.03
CA ASP A 91 11.19 14.45 -34.36
C ASP A 91 11.08 14.18 -32.85
N LYS A 92 11.35 12.95 -32.42
CA LYS A 92 11.31 12.58 -30.99
C LYS A 92 12.54 13.08 -30.24
N ILE A 93 12.28 13.49 -28.99
CA ILE A 93 13.28 13.95 -28.04
C ILE A 93 13.43 12.88 -26.98
N ILE A 94 14.59 12.23 -26.97
CA ILE A 94 14.90 11.14 -26.05
C ILE A 94 15.51 11.71 -24.78
N ILE A 95 14.86 11.45 -23.65
CA ILE A 95 15.34 11.84 -22.34
C ILE A 95 15.66 10.56 -21.56
N PHE A 96 16.91 10.41 -21.13
CA PHE A 96 17.33 9.34 -20.22
C PHE A 96 17.43 9.85 -18.79
N SER A 97 16.77 9.18 -17.87
CA SER A 97 16.86 9.44 -16.43
C SER A 97 17.52 8.27 -15.72
N THR A 98 18.63 8.49 -15.02
CA THR A 98 19.46 7.41 -14.46
C THR A 98 19.28 7.25 -12.96
N SER A 99 18.95 6.03 -12.50
CA SER A 99 18.80 5.68 -11.07
C SER A 99 20.14 5.60 -10.33
N PRO A 100 20.18 5.79 -8.99
CA PRO A 100 21.44 5.86 -8.25
C PRO A 100 22.33 4.62 -8.38
N ALA A 101 21.72 3.43 -8.34
CA ALA A 101 22.46 2.16 -8.29
C ALA A 101 23.19 1.77 -9.58
N ILE A 102 22.85 2.38 -10.72
CA ILE A 102 23.45 1.95 -11.99
C ILE A 102 24.89 2.47 -12.11
N ARG A 103 25.17 3.63 -11.49
CA ARG A 103 26.47 4.29 -11.51
C ARG A 103 27.55 3.51 -10.78
N ILE A 104 27.15 2.61 -9.89
CA ILE A 104 28.09 1.83 -9.07
C ILE A 104 28.30 0.40 -9.59
N SER A 105 27.43 -0.06 -10.49
CA SER A 105 27.45 -1.43 -11.00
C SER A 105 27.71 -1.51 -12.51
N LEU A 106 27.34 -0.51 -13.32
CA LEU A 106 27.46 -0.59 -14.78
C LEU A 106 28.87 -0.92 -15.25
N GLY A 107 29.90 -0.43 -14.55
CA GLY A 107 31.30 -0.71 -14.89
C GLY A 107 31.67 -2.19 -14.86
N GLU A 108 31.00 -3.00 -14.03
CA GLU A 108 31.27 -4.43 -13.88
C GLU A 108 31.06 -5.19 -15.21
N GLU A 109 30.08 -4.75 -16.01
CA GLU A 109 29.82 -5.31 -17.35
C GLU A 109 30.94 -5.07 -18.35
N PHE A 110 31.86 -4.15 -18.04
CA PHE A 110 33.00 -3.75 -18.86
C PHE A 110 34.34 -4.09 -18.18
N GLY A 111 34.33 -4.94 -17.15
CA GLY A 111 35.53 -5.39 -16.44
C GLY A 111 36.17 -4.33 -15.53
N ILE A 112 35.42 -3.27 -15.18
CA ILE A 112 35.84 -2.29 -14.18
C ILE A 112 35.55 -2.89 -12.78
N GLU A 113 36.41 -2.58 -11.81
CA GLU A 113 36.33 -3.10 -10.44
C GLU A 113 34.96 -2.85 -9.77
N ASP A 114 34.44 -3.88 -9.10
CA ASP A 114 33.21 -3.84 -8.30
C ASP A 114 33.18 -2.63 -7.35
N GLY A 115 32.08 -1.87 -7.33
CA GLY A 115 31.98 -0.70 -6.46
C GLY A 115 32.70 0.54 -6.99
N THR A 116 33.13 0.56 -8.25
CA THR A 116 33.64 1.77 -8.90
C THR A 116 32.50 2.67 -9.36
N PHE A 117 32.54 3.94 -8.97
CA PHE A 117 31.53 4.93 -9.37
C PHE A 117 31.84 5.50 -10.77
N VAL A 118 31.01 5.15 -11.77
CA VAL A 118 31.24 5.41 -13.21
C VAL A 118 30.22 6.38 -13.84
N GLU A 119 29.71 7.32 -13.06
CA GLU A 119 28.69 8.30 -13.47
C GLU A 119 29.03 9.04 -14.77
N GLY A 120 30.22 9.64 -14.86
CA GLY A 120 30.59 10.44 -16.04
C GLY A 120 30.61 9.64 -17.33
N LYS A 121 31.18 8.42 -17.31
CA LYS A 121 31.23 7.51 -18.48
C LYS A 121 29.85 7.05 -18.89
N MET A 122 28.98 6.77 -17.91
CA MET A 122 27.61 6.40 -18.16
C MET A 122 26.82 7.51 -18.86
N VAL A 123 26.96 8.75 -18.41
CA VAL A 123 26.32 9.89 -19.09
C VAL A 123 26.84 10.01 -20.53
N SER A 124 28.15 9.88 -20.73
CA SER A 124 28.76 9.90 -22.07
C SER A 124 28.26 8.77 -22.96
N LEU A 125 28.06 7.58 -22.40
CA LEU A 125 27.50 6.43 -23.11
C LEU A 125 26.08 6.75 -23.60
N LEU A 126 25.21 7.25 -22.72
CA LEU A 126 23.82 7.55 -23.08
C LEU A 126 23.72 8.65 -24.16
N ARG A 127 24.58 9.66 -24.10
CA ARG A 127 24.71 10.66 -25.19
C ARG A 127 25.13 10.01 -26.49
N LYS A 128 26.15 9.15 -26.45
CA LYS A 128 26.65 8.43 -27.63
C LYS A 128 25.62 7.48 -28.24
N LEU A 129 24.70 6.96 -27.41
CA LEU A 129 23.57 6.14 -27.85
C LEU A 129 22.39 6.94 -28.42
N GLY A 130 22.42 8.27 -28.36
CA GLY A 130 21.43 9.15 -28.99
C GLY A 130 20.48 9.86 -28.02
N GLY A 131 20.80 9.93 -26.72
CA GLY A 131 20.04 10.75 -25.77
C GLY A 131 20.18 12.24 -26.04
N ASN A 132 19.05 12.96 -26.11
CA ASN A 132 19.03 14.42 -26.26
C ASN A 132 19.26 15.12 -24.92
N TYR A 133 18.67 14.57 -23.85
CA TYR A 133 18.88 15.03 -22.48
C TYR A 133 19.15 13.84 -21.56
N ILE A 134 20.18 13.94 -20.74
CA ILE A 134 20.54 12.98 -19.71
C ILE A 134 20.34 13.65 -18.36
N LEU A 135 19.40 13.12 -17.59
CA LEU A 135 18.94 13.65 -16.30
C LEU A 135 19.22 12.63 -15.18
N ASP A 136 19.22 13.12 -13.94
CA ASP A 136 19.52 12.33 -12.76
C ASP A 136 18.23 11.96 -12.02
N THR A 137 17.94 10.68 -11.81
CA THR A 137 16.80 10.28 -10.98
C THR A 137 17.04 10.57 -9.50
N ASN A 138 18.28 10.82 -9.08
CA ASN A 138 18.55 11.27 -7.72
C ASN A 138 17.94 12.65 -7.43
N PHE A 139 17.75 13.51 -8.44
CA PHE A 139 16.94 14.73 -8.30
C PHE A 139 15.52 14.38 -7.84
N ALA A 140 14.90 13.40 -8.49
CA ALA A 140 13.56 12.97 -8.10
C ALA A 140 13.56 12.11 -6.82
N ALA A 141 14.68 11.53 -6.42
CA ALA A 141 14.84 10.93 -5.11
C ALA A 141 14.77 12.00 -4.02
N ASP A 142 15.43 13.14 -4.22
CA ASP A 142 15.25 14.29 -3.33
C ASP A 142 13.79 14.74 -3.29
N LEU A 143 13.12 14.81 -4.45
CA LEU A 143 11.69 15.13 -4.53
C LEU A 143 10.81 14.15 -3.73
N THR A 144 11.06 12.85 -3.87
CA THR A 144 10.37 11.81 -3.09
C THR A 144 10.59 12.01 -1.60
N ILE A 145 11.82 12.30 -1.16
CA ILE A 145 12.10 12.56 0.25
C ILE A 145 11.35 13.79 0.77
N ILE A 146 11.23 14.86 -0.03
CA ILE A 146 10.46 16.04 0.38
C ILE A 146 8.99 15.67 0.64
N GLU A 147 8.33 14.95 -0.27
CA GLU A 147 6.93 14.56 -0.08
C GLU A 147 6.76 13.51 1.01
N GLU A 148 7.60 12.47 1.03
CA GLU A 148 7.47 11.33 1.94
C GLU A 148 7.79 11.71 3.40
N ALA A 149 8.79 12.59 3.61
CA ALA A 149 9.07 13.15 4.93
C ALA A 149 7.95 14.10 5.38
N SER A 150 7.37 14.87 4.45
CA SER A 150 6.23 15.75 4.76
C SER A 150 4.99 14.93 5.14
N GLU A 151 4.69 13.86 4.40
CA GLU A 151 3.58 12.94 4.69
C GLU A 151 3.79 12.26 6.04
N LEU A 152 5.01 11.80 6.34
CA LEU A 152 5.32 11.19 7.65
C LEU A 152 5.05 12.15 8.80
N LEU A 153 5.52 13.39 8.69
CA LEU A 153 5.32 14.38 9.74
C LEU A 153 3.85 14.79 9.88
N ASP A 154 3.12 14.88 8.78
CA ASP A 154 1.68 15.15 8.81
C ASP A 154 0.90 14.01 9.49
N ARG A 155 1.26 12.74 9.23
CA ARG A 155 0.71 11.58 9.96
C ARG A 155 1.02 11.65 11.46
N ILE A 156 2.26 11.96 11.83
CA ILE A 156 2.69 12.04 13.25
C ILE A 156 2.00 13.19 13.98
N GLN A 157 1.89 14.37 13.36
CA GLN A 157 1.43 15.59 14.04
C GLN A 157 -0.08 15.76 13.98
N ASN A 158 -0.71 15.38 12.86
CA ASN A 158 -2.11 15.66 12.56
C ASN A 158 -2.97 14.41 12.40
N ASN A 159 -2.39 13.21 12.54
CA ASN A 159 -3.09 11.92 12.45
C ASN A 159 -3.93 11.77 11.17
N THR A 160 -3.40 12.25 10.04
CA THR A 160 -4.13 12.28 8.75
C THR A 160 -4.26 10.91 8.09
N LYS A 161 -3.35 9.97 8.40
CA LYS A 161 -3.34 8.57 7.94
C LYS A 161 -2.69 7.67 8.99
N PRO A 162 -2.93 6.35 8.97
CA PRO A 162 -2.41 5.46 10.00
C PRO A 162 -0.88 5.33 9.98
N LEU A 163 -0.32 5.07 11.17
CA LEU A 163 1.08 4.72 11.41
C LEU A 163 1.20 3.22 11.72
N PRO A 164 2.30 2.55 11.35
CA PRO A 164 3.51 3.11 10.72
C PRO A 164 3.27 3.50 9.26
N GLN A 165 4.01 4.50 8.77
CA GLN A 165 4.13 4.75 7.33
C GLN A 165 5.17 3.80 6.73
N PHE A 166 4.77 2.98 5.77
CA PHE A 166 5.68 2.19 4.94
C PHE A 166 6.13 3.00 3.73
N THR A 167 7.41 2.89 3.35
CA THR A 167 7.88 3.43 2.07
C THR A 167 7.20 2.75 0.89
N SER A 168 7.02 3.46 -0.22
CA SER A 168 6.35 2.93 -1.43
C SER A 168 7.17 3.03 -2.72
N CYS A 169 8.43 3.46 -2.63
CA CYS A 169 9.29 3.68 -3.80
C CYS A 169 9.73 2.37 -4.52
N CYS A 170 9.65 1.22 -3.85
CA CYS A 170 9.95 -0.10 -4.39
C CYS A 170 8.67 -0.75 -4.99
N PRO A 171 8.53 -0.84 -6.32
CA PRO A 171 7.28 -1.31 -6.93
C PRO A 171 7.00 -2.79 -6.71
N ALA A 172 8.04 -3.60 -6.50
CA ALA A 172 7.86 -5.01 -6.15
C ALA A 172 7.32 -5.17 -4.73
N TRP A 173 7.72 -4.30 -3.79
CA TRP A 173 7.15 -4.23 -2.46
C TRP A 173 5.68 -3.77 -2.52
N VAL A 174 5.39 -2.70 -3.25
CA VAL A 174 4.01 -2.22 -3.45
C VAL A 174 3.12 -3.35 -3.98
N LYS A 175 3.52 -4.01 -5.08
CA LYS A 175 2.74 -5.12 -5.64
C LYS A 175 2.62 -6.31 -4.67
N TYR A 176 3.65 -6.57 -3.86
CA TYR A 176 3.59 -7.59 -2.83
C TYR A 176 2.58 -7.24 -1.73
N ALA A 177 2.57 -6.00 -1.24
CA ALA A 177 1.59 -5.51 -0.28
C ALA A 177 0.17 -5.57 -0.85
N GLU A 178 -0.04 -5.09 -2.08
CA GLU A 178 -1.32 -5.18 -2.79
C GLU A 178 -1.88 -6.60 -2.85
N THR A 179 -1.01 -7.60 -3.06
CA THR A 179 -1.43 -9.01 -3.19
C THR A 179 -1.53 -9.76 -1.87
N TYR A 180 -0.59 -9.57 -0.94
CA TYR A 180 -0.43 -10.41 0.25
C TYR A 180 -0.75 -9.72 1.57
N HIS A 181 -0.74 -8.38 1.60
CA HIS A 181 -1.01 -7.56 2.79
C HIS A 181 -1.95 -6.39 2.46
N PRO A 182 -3.14 -6.65 1.88
CA PRO A 182 -4.07 -5.58 1.51
C PRO A 182 -4.53 -4.76 2.74
N ASP A 183 -4.46 -5.34 3.94
CA ASP A 183 -4.69 -4.69 5.23
C ASP A 183 -3.67 -3.58 5.55
N MET A 184 -2.50 -3.58 4.91
CA MET A 184 -1.44 -2.59 5.12
C MET A 184 -1.41 -1.47 4.06
N LEU A 185 -2.37 -1.41 3.14
CA LEU A 185 -2.31 -0.46 2.02
C LEU A 185 -2.40 1.00 2.45
N ASP A 186 -3.23 1.33 3.45
CA ASP A 186 -3.36 2.70 3.97
C ASP A 186 -2.11 3.16 4.74
N HIS A 187 -1.26 2.21 5.12
CA HIS A 187 0.03 2.48 5.74
C HIS A 187 1.11 2.81 4.71
N LEU A 188 0.95 2.51 3.42
CA LEU A 188 1.91 2.93 2.40
C LEU A 188 1.91 4.46 2.26
N SER A 189 3.11 5.04 2.18
CA SER A 189 3.32 6.43 1.74
C SER A 189 2.69 6.61 0.37
N THR A 190 1.92 7.68 0.17
CA THR A 190 1.30 7.96 -1.14
C THR A 190 2.25 8.63 -2.12
N ALA A 191 3.40 9.13 -1.65
CA ALA A 191 4.45 9.64 -2.50
C ALA A 191 4.84 8.60 -3.56
N LYS A 192 4.83 8.97 -4.85
CA LYS A 192 5.31 8.10 -5.92
C LYS A 192 6.80 7.81 -5.75
N SER A 193 7.27 6.75 -6.38
CA SER A 193 8.71 6.51 -6.47
C SER A 193 9.45 7.64 -7.20
N PRO A 194 10.79 7.74 -7.09
CA PRO A 194 11.57 8.74 -7.81
C PRO A 194 11.30 8.71 -9.33
N ILE A 195 11.17 7.52 -9.93
CA ILE A 195 10.82 7.37 -11.36
C ILE A 195 9.39 7.85 -11.64
N GLY A 196 8.44 7.50 -10.75
CA GLY A 196 7.04 7.90 -10.86
C GLY A 196 6.82 9.41 -10.66
N MET A 197 7.68 10.08 -9.90
CA MET A 197 7.67 11.54 -9.75
C MET A 197 8.41 12.24 -10.88
N GLN A 198 9.54 11.71 -11.33
CA GLN A 198 10.34 12.33 -12.38
C GLN A 198 9.60 12.34 -13.72
N GLY A 199 8.89 11.26 -14.04
CA GLY A 199 8.09 11.12 -15.26
C GLY A 199 7.20 12.33 -15.56
N PRO A 200 6.19 12.61 -14.73
CA PRO A 200 5.30 13.74 -14.94
C PRO A 200 6.01 15.08 -14.81
N THR A 201 7.02 15.20 -13.94
CA THR A 201 7.79 16.45 -13.78
C THR A 201 8.60 16.79 -15.04
N ILE A 202 9.15 15.78 -15.73
CA ILE A 202 9.84 15.97 -17.01
C ILE A 202 8.87 16.44 -18.08
N LYS A 203 7.74 15.74 -18.22
CA LYS A 203 6.76 16.06 -19.28
C LYS A 203 6.00 17.36 -19.01
N THR A 204 6.05 17.92 -17.81
CA THR A 204 5.39 19.20 -17.49
C THR A 204 6.38 20.34 -17.26
N TYR A 205 7.01 20.37 -16.09
CA TYR A 205 7.88 21.46 -15.67
C TYR A 205 9.14 21.57 -16.53
N PHE A 206 9.87 20.46 -16.74
CA PHE A 206 11.08 20.48 -17.57
C PHE A 206 10.76 20.84 -19.02
N ALA A 207 9.74 20.19 -19.62
CA ALA A 207 9.29 20.48 -20.98
C ALA A 207 8.99 21.98 -21.16
N LYS A 208 8.25 22.57 -20.22
CA LYS A 208 7.94 24.00 -20.22
C LYS A 208 9.19 24.88 -20.11
N LYS A 209 10.10 24.58 -19.17
CA LYS A 209 11.33 25.35 -18.97
C LYS A 209 12.27 25.27 -20.17
N MET A 210 12.27 24.14 -20.88
CA MET A 210 13.11 23.91 -22.05
C MET A 210 12.44 24.30 -23.38
N GLY A 211 11.17 24.72 -23.37
CA GLY A 211 10.42 25.04 -24.59
C GLY A 211 10.16 23.83 -25.49
N ILE A 212 9.97 22.66 -24.89
CA ILE A 212 9.76 21.38 -25.58
C ILE A 212 8.28 21.04 -25.60
N ASP A 213 7.78 20.57 -26.74
CA ASP A 213 6.46 19.95 -26.84
C ASP A 213 6.48 18.59 -26.10
N PRO A 214 5.67 18.41 -25.03
CA PRO A 214 5.70 17.20 -24.23
C PRO A 214 5.27 15.93 -24.99
N THR A 215 4.54 16.07 -26.11
CA THR A 215 4.14 14.93 -26.96
C THR A 215 5.30 14.36 -27.81
N LYS A 216 6.39 15.12 -27.92
CA LYS A 216 7.62 14.69 -28.60
C LYS A 216 8.60 14.00 -27.68
N ILE A 217 8.41 14.11 -26.36
CA ILE A 217 9.29 13.50 -25.38
C ILE A 217 9.05 12.00 -25.32
N ILE A 218 10.14 11.24 -25.49
CA ILE A 218 10.24 9.84 -25.12
C ILE A 218 11.10 9.77 -23.87
N ASN A 219 10.45 9.55 -22.74
CA ASN A 219 11.05 9.54 -21.43
C ASN A 219 11.44 8.11 -21.06
N VAL A 220 12.74 7.90 -20.78
CA VAL A 220 13.32 6.58 -20.57
C VAL A 220 14.04 6.53 -19.23
N ALA A 221 13.58 5.67 -18.33
CA ALA A 221 14.27 5.42 -17.07
C ALA A 221 15.32 4.31 -17.24
N VAL A 222 16.57 4.60 -16.85
CA VAL A 222 17.66 3.63 -16.79
C VAL A 222 17.87 3.22 -15.33
N THR A 223 17.61 1.95 -15.00
CA THR A 223 17.37 1.55 -13.60
C THR A 223 17.86 0.13 -13.29
N PRO A 224 18.26 -0.19 -12.04
CA PRO A 224 18.68 -1.55 -11.67
C PRO A 224 17.52 -2.57 -11.55
N CYS A 225 16.29 -2.19 -11.92
CA CYS A 225 15.08 -2.89 -11.49
C CYS A 225 14.14 -3.26 -12.65
N THR A 226 13.77 -4.53 -12.74
CA THR A 226 12.78 -5.01 -13.72
C THR A 226 11.35 -4.64 -13.33
N ALA A 227 11.05 -4.51 -12.02
CA ALA A 227 9.71 -4.16 -11.54
C ALA A 227 9.31 -2.72 -11.93
N LYS A 228 10.28 -1.84 -12.23
CA LYS A 228 10.00 -0.51 -12.80
C LYS A 228 9.31 -0.59 -14.16
N LYS A 229 9.56 -1.64 -14.97
CA LYS A 229 8.82 -1.88 -16.23
C LYS A 229 7.33 -2.14 -15.99
N PHE A 230 6.98 -2.74 -14.85
CA PHE A 230 5.58 -2.91 -14.44
C PHE A 230 5.01 -1.59 -13.90
N GLU A 231 5.75 -0.90 -13.02
CA GLU A 231 5.30 0.37 -12.43
C GLU A 231 4.87 1.40 -13.47
N ILE A 232 5.71 1.65 -14.48
CA ILE A 232 5.41 2.65 -15.52
C ILE A 232 4.23 2.26 -16.42
N LYS A 233 3.72 1.03 -16.33
CA LYS A 233 2.56 0.52 -17.06
C LYS A 233 1.27 0.50 -16.22
N ARG A 234 1.35 0.78 -14.91
CA ARG A 234 0.16 0.86 -14.04
C ARG A 234 -0.78 1.97 -14.51
N GLU A 235 -2.08 1.72 -14.60
CA GLU A 235 -3.03 2.60 -15.30
C GLU A 235 -2.96 4.06 -14.81
N GLU A 236 -2.78 4.25 -13.50
CA GLU A 236 -2.69 5.53 -12.82
C GLU A 236 -1.39 6.34 -13.06
N MET A 237 -0.36 5.74 -13.67
CA MET A 237 0.92 6.41 -14.00
C MET A 237 0.84 7.23 -15.30
N ASN A 238 -0.06 8.21 -15.30
CA ASN A 238 -0.39 9.08 -16.42
C ASN A 238 -0.71 10.53 -15.99
N ALA A 239 -0.09 11.02 -14.92
CA ALA A 239 -0.36 12.34 -14.39
C ALA A 239 -0.07 13.48 -15.38
N SER A 240 0.97 13.38 -16.22
CA SER A 240 1.21 14.37 -17.29
C SER A 240 0.12 14.36 -18.35
N GLY A 241 -0.42 13.18 -18.68
CA GLY A 241 -1.55 13.07 -19.60
C GLY A 241 -2.80 13.73 -19.05
N LYS A 242 -3.11 13.50 -17.76
CA LYS A 242 -4.19 14.19 -17.06
C LYS A 242 -3.98 15.71 -17.00
N TYR A 243 -2.75 16.15 -16.74
CA TYR A 243 -2.39 17.57 -16.67
C TYR A 243 -2.64 18.31 -17.99
N TYR A 244 -2.30 17.70 -19.12
CA TYR A 244 -2.51 18.29 -20.45
C TYR A 244 -3.84 17.91 -21.11
N ASN A 245 -4.65 17.06 -20.48
CA ASN A 245 -5.83 16.46 -21.10
C ASN A 245 -5.51 15.77 -22.44
N ILE A 246 -4.42 14.98 -22.45
CA ILE A 246 -3.96 14.20 -23.61
C ILE A 246 -4.11 12.71 -23.29
N ASP A 247 -5.08 12.09 -23.95
CA ASP A 247 -5.33 10.66 -23.83
C ASP A 247 -4.09 9.85 -24.27
N ASN A 248 -3.83 8.76 -23.56
CA ASN A 248 -2.70 7.84 -23.78
C ASN A 248 -1.29 8.39 -23.50
N MET A 249 -1.13 9.64 -23.05
CA MET A 249 0.17 10.12 -22.59
C MET A 249 0.54 9.46 -21.25
N ARG A 250 1.65 8.72 -21.24
CA ARG A 250 2.26 8.12 -20.05
C ARG A 250 3.27 9.06 -19.41
N ASP A 251 3.48 8.93 -18.11
CA ASP A 251 4.50 9.70 -17.38
C ASP A 251 5.93 9.31 -17.78
N MET A 252 6.16 8.01 -17.94
CA MET A 252 7.40 7.38 -18.35
C MET A 252 7.09 6.38 -19.47
N ASP A 253 7.84 6.41 -20.56
CA ASP A 253 7.51 5.63 -21.77
C ASP A 253 8.20 4.27 -21.78
N TYR A 254 9.48 4.24 -21.38
CA TYR A 254 10.27 3.01 -21.36
C TYR A 254 11.15 2.92 -20.11
N VAL A 255 11.51 1.68 -19.78
CA VAL A 255 12.49 1.37 -18.74
C VAL A 255 13.56 0.48 -19.34
N ILE A 256 14.83 0.86 -19.21
CA ILE A 256 16.00 0.08 -19.61
C ILE A 256 16.76 -0.32 -18.34
N THR A 257 17.10 -1.59 -18.21
CA THR A 257 17.90 -2.04 -17.06
C THR A 257 19.40 -1.77 -17.24
N THR A 258 20.19 -1.89 -16.15
CA THR A 258 21.66 -1.79 -16.22
C THR A 258 22.24 -2.78 -17.24
N ARG A 259 21.77 -4.03 -17.23
CA ARG A 259 22.21 -5.06 -18.18
C ARG A 259 21.80 -4.74 -19.61
N GLU A 260 20.58 -4.27 -19.84
CA GLU A 260 20.13 -3.83 -21.17
C GLU A 260 21.01 -2.69 -21.73
N LEU A 261 21.37 -1.70 -20.90
CA LEU A 261 22.28 -0.64 -21.32
C LEU A 261 23.66 -1.18 -21.69
N ALA A 262 24.19 -2.11 -20.90
CA ALA A 262 25.47 -2.74 -21.20
C ALA A 262 25.43 -3.58 -22.49
N ILE A 263 24.36 -4.34 -22.71
CA ILE A 263 24.14 -5.09 -23.96
C ILE A 263 24.11 -4.12 -25.14
N TRP A 264 23.31 -3.05 -25.06
CA TRP A 264 23.19 -2.08 -26.13
C TRP A 264 24.53 -1.40 -26.47
N ALA A 265 25.32 -1.05 -25.45
CA ALA A 265 26.66 -0.50 -25.63
C ALA A 265 27.61 -1.48 -26.34
N LYS A 266 27.59 -2.77 -25.93
CA LYS A 266 28.40 -3.84 -26.53
C LYS A 266 28.00 -4.09 -27.98
N GLU A 267 26.70 -4.13 -28.29
CA GLU A 267 26.20 -4.28 -29.67
C GLU A 267 26.59 -3.11 -30.58
N LYS A 268 26.66 -1.89 -30.03
CA LYS A 268 27.17 -0.70 -30.74
C LYS A 268 28.70 -0.60 -30.77
N ASN A 269 29.42 -1.61 -30.27
CA ASN A 269 30.89 -1.64 -30.17
C ASN A 269 31.47 -0.39 -29.50
N ILE A 270 30.81 0.10 -28.44
CA ILE A 270 31.28 1.27 -27.69
C ILE A 270 32.29 0.80 -26.64
N ASP A 271 33.51 1.31 -26.73
CA ASP A 271 34.53 1.14 -25.70
C ASP A 271 34.23 2.03 -24.48
N PHE A 272 33.49 1.45 -23.53
CA PHE A 272 33.03 2.17 -22.33
C PHE A 272 34.18 2.66 -21.45
N SER A 273 35.23 1.85 -21.28
CA SER A 273 36.35 2.15 -20.38
C SER A 273 37.14 3.39 -20.80
N ASN A 274 37.19 3.65 -22.12
CA ASN A 274 37.86 4.81 -22.71
C ASN A 274 36.93 6.00 -23.03
N LEU A 275 35.66 5.97 -22.60
CA LEU A 275 34.82 7.16 -22.70
C LEU A 275 35.35 8.25 -21.77
N GLU A 276 35.40 9.48 -22.29
CA GLU A 276 35.59 10.66 -21.46
C GLU A 276 34.36 10.89 -20.59
N ASP A 277 34.57 11.38 -19.37
CA ASP A 277 33.48 11.66 -18.45
C ASP A 277 32.69 12.89 -18.94
N SER A 278 31.37 12.85 -18.82
CA SER A 278 30.50 14.00 -19.09
C SER A 278 29.50 14.24 -17.96
N MET A 279 29.06 15.47 -17.81
CA MET A 279 28.13 15.90 -16.76
C MET A 279 26.68 15.73 -17.20
N TYR A 280 25.74 15.55 -16.27
CA TYR A 280 24.30 15.66 -16.59
C TYR A 280 23.95 17.00 -17.23
N ASP A 281 22.83 17.02 -17.96
CA ASP A 281 22.28 18.26 -18.47
C ASP A 281 21.77 19.15 -17.32
N LYS A 282 21.69 20.46 -17.60
CA LYS A 282 21.18 21.43 -16.62
C LYS A 282 19.69 21.22 -16.40
N LEU A 283 19.22 21.48 -15.17
CA LEU A 283 17.84 21.26 -14.71
C LEU A 283 17.50 19.77 -14.59
N MET A 284 17.28 19.30 -13.36
CA MET A 284 17.12 17.88 -12.97
C MET A 284 18.40 17.04 -13.13
N GLY A 285 19.56 17.69 -13.04
CA GLY A 285 20.87 17.03 -13.06
C GLY A 285 21.63 17.15 -11.72
N GLU A 286 21.23 18.07 -10.84
CA GLU A 286 21.80 18.23 -9.50
C GLU A 286 21.01 17.41 -8.47
N ALA A 287 21.73 16.64 -7.65
CA ALA A 287 21.13 15.83 -6.60
C ALA A 287 21.97 15.87 -5.32
N SER A 288 21.30 15.67 -4.19
CA SER A 288 21.96 15.54 -2.90
C SER A 288 22.55 14.15 -2.68
N GLY A 289 23.45 14.05 -1.70
CA GLY A 289 23.95 12.78 -1.21
C GLY A 289 22.87 11.87 -0.62
N ALA A 290 21.78 12.42 -0.06
CA ALA A 290 20.59 11.66 0.33
C ALA A 290 19.94 10.96 -0.89
N GLY A 291 19.86 11.63 -2.04
CA GLY A 291 19.41 11.01 -3.29
C GLY A 291 20.36 9.91 -3.80
N VAL A 292 21.68 10.02 -3.54
CA VAL A 292 22.68 9.01 -3.94
C VAL A 292 22.53 7.71 -3.15
N ILE A 293 22.33 7.79 -1.84
CA ILE A 293 22.25 6.60 -0.97
C ILE A 293 20.91 5.87 -1.08
N PHE A 294 19.90 6.45 -1.75
CA PHE A 294 18.55 5.90 -1.92
C PHE A 294 18.53 4.44 -2.46
N ALA A 295 19.58 4.04 -3.19
CA ALA A 295 19.72 2.68 -3.71
C ALA A 295 20.16 1.62 -2.69
N ASN A 296 20.71 2.03 -1.55
CA ASN A 296 21.10 1.14 -0.45
C ASN A 296 19.90 0.83 0.43
N THR A 297 19.84 -0.38 1.00
CA THR A 297 18.94 -0.65 2.12
C THR A 297 19.27 0.28 3.29
N GLY A 298 18.24 0.97 3.80
CA GLY A 298 18.35 2.01 4.82
C GLY A 298 18.66 3.40 4.27
N GLY A 299 18.96 3.53 2.98
CA GLY A 299 19.27 4.81 2.37
C GLY A 299 18.06 5.73 2.24
N VAL A 300 16.87 5.17 2.01
CA VAL A 300 15.62 5.97 1.97
C VAL A 300 15.26 6.43 3.37
N MET A 301 15.36 5.54 4.35
CA MET A 301 15.20 5.82 5.78
C MET A 301 16.14 6.94 6.22
N GLU A 302 17.43 6.81 5.96
CA GLU A 302 18.44 7.81 6.33
C GLU A 302 18.16 9.17 5.67
N ALA A 303 17.85 9.18 4.37
CA ALA A 303 17.52 10.40 3.63
C ALA A 303 16.26 11.10 4.15
N ALA A 304 15.21 10.34 4.46
CA ALA A 304 13.97 10.85 5.05
C ALA A 304 14.23 11.47 6.42
N LEU A 305 14.97 10.77 7.29
CA LEU A 305 15.31 11.25 8.63
C LEU A 305 16.15 12.53 8.62
N ARG A 306 17.11 12.66 7.69
CA ARG A 306 17.88 13.91 7.49
C ARG A 306 16.95 15.11 7.23
N THR A 307 15.91 14.91 6.42
CA THR A 307 14.93 15.96 6.05
C THR A 307 13.90 16.18 7.17
N SER A 308 13.34 15.12 7.75
CA SER A 308 12.40 15.20 8.87
C SER A 308 13.00 15.92 10.08
N TYR A 309 14.30 15.71 10.36
CA TYR A 309 15.01 16.46 11.40
C TYR A 309 14.95 17.97 11.15
N PHE A 310 15.23 18.40 9.92
CA PHE A 310 15.19 19.81 9.56
C PHE A 310 13.77 20.39 9.69
N TYR A 311 12.75 19.67 9.21
CA TYR A 311 11.36 20.12 9.31
C TYR A 311 10.85 20.20 10.75
N LEU A 312 11.28 19.29 11.64
CA LEU A 312 10.89 19.31 13.05
C LEU A 312 11.63 20.38 13.87
N THR A 313 12.88 20.68 13.54
CA THR A 313 13.75 21.50 14.41
C THR A 313 14.09 22.88 13.84
N GLY A 314 13.88 23.10 12.54
CA GLY A 314 14.38 24.27 11.81
C GLY A 314 15.91 24.34 11.67
N LYS A 315 16.63 23.26 12.00
CA LYS A 315 18.10 23.19 11.98
C LYS A 315 18.55 21.98 11.17
N ASN A 316 19.72 22.08 10.54
CA ASN A 316 20.31 20.93 9.88
C ASN A 316 20.62 19.82 10.89
N PRO A 317 20.51 18.54 10.48
CA PRO A 317 20.75 17.41 11.36
C PRO A 317 22.22 17.37 11.82
N PRO A 318 22.49 16.86 13.03
CA PRO A 318 23.86 16.67 13.52
C PRO A 318 24.61 15.60 12.69
N ASP A 319 25.94 15.63 12.73
CA ASP A 319 26.81 14.83 11.86
C ASP A 319 26.46 13.33 11.82
N HIS A 320 26.04 12.73 12.93
CA HIS A 320 25.71 11.30 12.99
C HIS A 320 24.49 10.89 12.11
N PHE A 321 23.58 11.81 11.77
CA PHE A 321 22.48 11.52 10.83
C PHE A 321 22.97 11.33 9.38
N TYR A 322 24.19 11.76 9.09
CA TYR A 322 24.82 11.56 7.80
C TYR A 322 25.61 10.24 7.71
N ASP A 323 25.76 9.55 8.84
CA ASP A 323 26.40 8.25 8.99
C ASP A 323 25.62 7.39 10.00
N LEU A 324 24.32 7.22 9.74
CA LEU A 324 23.38 6.57 10.64
C LEU A 324 23.56 5.04 10.64
N GLU A 325 24.52 4.55 11.43
CA GLU A 325 24.93 3.13 11.44
C GLU A 325 23.76 2.17 11.71
N GLU A 326 22.78 2.58 12.51
CA GLU A 326 21.64 1.76 12.95
C GLU A 326 20.72 1.34 11.80
N VAL A 327 20.72 2.08 10.67
CA VAL A 327 19.91 1.75 9.49
C VAL A 327 20.73 1.13 8.37
N ARG A 328 22.06 1.14 8.49
CA ARG A 328 23.00 0.62 7.48
C ARG A 328 23.26 -0.88 7.67
N GLY A 329 23.96 -1.48 6.71
CA GLY A 329 24.35 -2.89 6.76
C GLY A 329 23.35 -3.88 6.14
N MET A 330 23.75 -5.15 6.16
CA MET A 330 23.12 -6.29 5.48
C MET A 330 22.34 -7.21 6.43
N GLU A 331 21.76 -6.65 7.50
CA GLU A 331 20.78 -7.39 8.31
C GLU A 331 19.39 -7.24 7.67
N GLY A 332 18.64 -8.34 7.57
CA GLY A 332 17.36 -8.37 6.85
C GLY A 332 16.25 -7.51 7.45
N ILE A 333 16.30 -7.31 8.77
CA ILE A 333 15.42 -6.41 9.54
C ILE A 333 16.33 -5.66 10.50
N LYS A 334 16.33 -4.33 10.41
CA LYS A 334 17.05 -3.42 11.31
C LYS A 334 16.02 -2.54 12.00
N GLU A 335 16.16 -2.34 13.31
CA GLU A 335 15.26 -1.49 14.09
C GLU A 335 16.08 -0.45 14.84
N ALA A 336 15.55 0.76 14.93
CA ALA A 336 16.14 1.82 15.74
C ALA A 336 15.06 2.73 16.32
N THR A 337 15.43 3.48 17.35
CA THR A 337 14.62 4.56 17.91
C THR A 337 15.48 5.81 17.95
N LEU A 338 15.03 6.86 17.29
CA LEU A 338 15.75 8.13 17.22
C LEU A 338 14.91 9.22 17.85
N THR A 339 15.48 9.94 18.82
CA THR A 339 14.80 11.07 19.44
C THR A 339 15.07 12.34 18.64
N ILE A 340 14.05 12.90 18.00
CA ILE A 340 14.12 14.17 17.25
C ILE A 340 13.16 15.16 17.88
N ASN A 341 13.65 16.32 18.35
CA ASN A 341 12.83 17.35 18.98
C ASN A 341 11.94 16.82 20.14
N ASN A 342 12.48 15.94 20.99
CA ASN A 342 11.78 15.22 22.08
C ASN A 342 10.66 14.26 21.61
N ILE A 343 10.64 13.88 20.33
CA ILE A 343 9.75 12.86 19.78
C ILE A 343 10.59 11.61 19.49
N ASP A 344 10.21 10.47 20.08
CA ASP A 344 10.86 9.19 19.81
C ASP A 344 10.30 8.58 18.53
N ILE A 345 11.10 8.61 17.47
CA ILE A 345 10.76 8.04 16.16
C ILE A 345 11.29 6.61 16.09
N ASN A 346 10.41 5.66 16.43
CA ASN A 346 10.64 4.23 16.20
C ASN A 346 10.58 3.89 14.71
N ILE A 347 11.65 3.31 14.19
CA ILE A 347 11.80 2.98 12.77
C ILE A 347 12.16 1.51 12.56
N ALA A 348 11.91 1.02 11.34
CA ALA A 348 12.48 -0.23 10.86
C ALA A 348 12.94 -0.13 9.41
N VAL A 349 14.02 -0.82 9.07
CA VAL A 349 14.52 -0.98 7.71
C VAL A 349 14.51 -2.45 7.37
N ILE A 350 13.77 -2.80 6.34
CA ILE A 350 13.55 -4.17 5.93
C ILE A 350 14.00 -4.31 4.50
N TYR A 351 14.74 -5.37 4.22
CA TYR A 351 14.85 -5.85 2.86
C TYR A 351 14.37 -7.30 2.75
N GLY A 352 13.86 -7.66 1.57
CA GLY A 352 13.23 -8.96 1.31
C GLY A 352 11.77 -8.97 1.72
N THR A 353 10.87 -9.28 0.79
CA THR A 353 9.43 -9.30 1.04
C THR A 353 9.00 -10.39 2.02
N LYS A 354 9.78 -11.47 2.16
CA LYS A 354 9.56 -12.47 3.22
C LYS A 354 9.82 -11.89 4.61
N ASN A 355 10.90 -11.12 4.78
CA ASN A 355 11.17 -10.41 6.04
C ASN A 355 10.09 -9.36 6.31
N ALA A 356 9.57 -8.69 5.27
CA ALA A 356 8.46 -7.76 5.42
C ALA A 356 7.20 -8.46 5.96
N SER A 357 6.80 -9.61 5.41
CA SER A 357 5.69 -10.41 5.95
C SER A 357 5.90 -10.81 7.40
N GLN A 358 7.09 -11.30 7.74
CA GLN A 358 7.42 -11.67 9.12
C GLN A 358 7.34 -10.47 10.07
N PHE A 359 7.79 -9.31 9.62
CA PHE A 359 7.73 -8.08 10.40
C PHE A 359 6.30 -7.57 10.56
N ILE A 360 5.45 -7.65 9.53
CA ILE A 360 4.04 -7.26 9.60
C ILE A 360 3.28 -8.14 10.62
N GLU A 361 3.53 -9.44 10.64
CA GLU A 361 2.93 -10.34 11.65
C GLU A 361 3.43 -10.02 13.06
N LYS A 362 4.71 -9.65 13.21
CA LYS A 362 5.25 -9.11 14.47
C LYS A 362 4.55 -7.79 14.85
N LEU A 363 4.34 -6.89 13.89
CA LEU A 363 3.70 -5.59 14.11
C LEU A 363 2.27 -5.75 14.65
N LYS A 364 1.48 -6.67 14.08
CA LYS A 364 0.10 -6.96 14.50
C LYS A 364 -0.04 -7.44 15.95
N THR A 365 1.04 -7.94 16.55
CA THR A 365 1.06 -8.49 17.91
C THR A 365 1.96 -7.69 18.86
N SER A 366 2.58 -6.61 18.38
CA SER A 366 3.58 -5.84 19.11
C SER A 366 2.97 -4.63 19.81
N ASP A 367 3.36 -4.39 21.06
CA ASP A 367 3.04 -3.16 21.80
C ASP A 367 3.92 -1.96 21.40
N LYS A 368 4.96 -2.18 20.60
CA LYS A 368 5.85 -1.12 20.09
C LYS A 368 5.21 -0.40 18.91
N ASN A 369 4.98 0.91 19.06
CA ASN A 369 4.46 1.78 18.01
C ASN A 369 5.58 2.21 17.05
N TYR A 370 5.56 1.71 15.82
CA TYR A 370 6.46 2.18 14.76
C TYR A 370 5.88 3.38 14.04
N HIS A 371 6.74 4.29 13.60
CA HIS A 371 6.35 5.50 12.86
C HIS A 371 6.68 5.37 11.38
N PHE A 372 7.86 4.85 11.05
CA PHE A 372 8.33 4.79 9.67
C PHE A 372 9.08 3.50 9.38
N ILE A 373 8.71 2.83 8.29
CA ILE A 373 9.28 1.54 7.90
C ILE A 373 9.71 1.57 6.43
N GLU A 374 11.01 1.41 6.18
CA GLU A 374 11.52 1.19 4.82
C GLU A 374 11.38 -0.28 4.43
N VAL A 375 10.85 -0.55 3.23
CA VAL A 375 10.82 -1.90 2.67
C VAL A 375 11.39 -1.91 1.25
N MET A 376 12.45 -2.68 1.07
CA MET A 376 13.08 -2.95 -0.22
C MET A 376 12.96 -4.44 -0.56
N THR A 377 12.52 -4.80 -1.76
CA THR A 377 12.39 -6.24 -2.10
C THR A 377 13.72 -6.97 -2.27
N CYS A 378 14.77 -6.28 -2.74
CA CYS A 378 16.01 -6.92 -3.21
C CYS A 378 17.12 -6.88 -2.15
N PRO A 379 18.04 -7.88 -2.13
CA PRO A 379 19.13 -7.90 -1.16
C PRO A 379 20.05 -6.69 -1.25
N GLY A 380 20.23 -6.02 -0.12
CA GLY A 380 21.00 -4.78 -0.01
C GLY A 380 20.33 -3.54 -0.61
N GLY A 381 19.06 -3.64 -1.06
CA GLY A 381 18.34 -2.57 -1.73
C GLY A 381 18.41 -2.66 -3.26
N CYS A 382 18.24 -1.52 -3.94
CA CYS A 382 18.28 -1.45 -5.41
C CYS A 382 19.64 -1.82 -6.00
N ILE A 383 20.75 -1.73 -5.24
CA ILE A 383 22.06 -2.23 -5.65
C ILE A 383 22.08 -3.72 -5.99
N GLY A 384 21.17 -4.50 -5.41
CA GLY A 384 20.96 -5.92 -5.70
C GLY A 384 19.74 -6.18 -6.60
N GLY A 385 19.24 -5.13 -7.27
CA GLY A 385 18.03 -5.19 -8.10
C GLY A 385 18.10 -6.21 -9.23
N GLY A 386 16.94 -6.72 -9.63
CA GLY A 386 16.83 -7.80 -10.61
C GLY A 386 17.41 -7.49 -11.99
N GLY A 387 17.66 -6.22 -12.34
CA GLY A 387 18.24 -5.75 -13.61
C GLY A 387 19.73 -5.38 -13.54
N GLN A 388 20.40 -5.62 -12.41
CA GLN A 388 21.83 -5.34 -12.22
C GLN A 388 22.74 -6.37 -12.91
N PRO A 389 24.02 -6.07 -13.14
CA PRO A 389 24.98 -7.08 -13.60
C PRO A 389 24.94 -8.33 -12.72
N LYS A 390 24.98 -9.50 -13.37
CA LYS A 390 24.90 -10.79 -12.69
C LYS A 390 26.20 -11.06 -11.93
N ASP A 391 26.07 -11.61 -10.74
CA ASP A 391 27.21 -12.07 -9.95
C ASP A 391 27.72 -13.43 -10.47
N MET A 392 28.51 -13.37 -11.54
CA MET A 392 29.03 -14.57 -12.23
C MET A 392 30.06 -15.35 -11.39
N GLU A 393 30.65 -14.70 -10.40
CA GLU A 393 31.66 -15.28 -9.49
C GLU A 393 31.05 -15.73 -8.15
N PHE A 394 29.74 -15.60 -7.96
CA PHE A 394 29.03 -15.98 -6.73
C PHE A 394 29.61 -15.31 -5.46
N LYS A 395 30.05 -14.06 -5.58
CA LYS A 395 30.59 -13.24 -4.47
C LYS A 395 29.57 -12.94 -3.38
N GLY A 396 28.27 -12.99 -3.70
CA GLY A 396 27.18 -12.79 -2.75
C GLY A 396 27.20 -11.40 -2.11
N ASP A 397 27.09 -11.34 -0.79
CA ASP A 397 27.02 -10.08 -0.06
C ASP A 397 28.31 -9.26 -0.13
N THR A 398 29.47 -9.89 -0.35
CA THR A 398 30.74 -9.18 -0.58
C THR A 398 30.66 -8.20 -1.75
N LEU A 399 30.00 -8.59 -2.84
CA LEU A 399 29.77 -7.70 -4.00
C LEU A 399 28.80 -6.57 -3.64
N ARG A 400 27.74 -6.89 -2.89
CA ARG A 400 26.72 -5.92 -2.48
C ARG A 400 27.32 -4.86 -1.55
N GLU A 401 28.15 -5.27 -0.61
CA GLU A 401 28.86 -4.37 0.30
C GLU A 401 29.78 -3.41 -0.46
N LYS A 402 30.52 -3.88 -1.48
CA LYS A 402 31.32 -2.98 -2.33
C LYS A 402 30.46 -1.93 -3.03
N ARG A 403 29.32 -2.33 -3.60
CA ARG A 403 28.36 -1.41 -4.22
C ARG A 403 27.79 -0.41 -3.20
N ILE A 404 27.39 -0.89 -2.02
CA ILE A 404 26.86 -0.06 -0.92
C ILE A 404 27.88 0.99 -0.48
N ASN A 405 29.10 0.54 -0.19
CA ASN A 405 30.20 1.39 0.29
C ASN A 405 30.58 2.45 -0.73
N GLY A 406 30.54 2.13 -2.03
CA GLY A 406 30.81 3.10 -3.08
C GLY A 406 29.79 4.24 -3.14
N LEU A 407 28.51 3.97 -2.87
CA LEU A 407 27.47 5.00 -2.79
C LEU A 407 27.61 5.86 -1.51
N TYR A 408 27.89 5.25 -0.35
CA TYR A 408 28.15 6.03 0.88
C TYR A 408 29.41 6.89 0.75
N LYS A 409 30.47 6.36 0.14
CA LYS A 409 31.68 7.13 -0.18
C LYS A 409 31.37 8.33 -1.07
N ARG A 410 30.47 8.18 -2.04
CA ARG A 410 30.04 9.29 -2.89
C ARG A 410 29.24 10.33 -2.11
N ASP A 411 28.28 9.93 -1.29
CA ASP A 411 27.53 10.83 -0.40
C ASP A 411 28.46 11.66 0.50
N ALA A 412 29.45 11.02 1.14
CA ALA A 412 30.43 11.71 1.99
C ALA A 412 31.31 12.74 1.24
N GLN A 413 31.45 12.62 -0.07
CA GLN A 413 32.21 13.57 -0.91
C GLN A 413 31.38 14.77 -1.37
N LEU A 414 30.05 14.71 -1.26
CA LEU A 414 29.16 15.76 -1.71
C LEU A 414 29.03 16.84 -0.64
N LYS A 415 28.99 18.11 -1.09
CA LYS A 415 28.68 19.24 -0.20
C LYS A 415 27.19 19.30 0.13
N LEU A 416 26.36 18.97 -0.86
CA LEU A 416 24.90 18.87 -0.73
C LEU A 416 24.56 17.44 -0.33
N ARG A 417 24.17 17.21 0.94
CA ARG A 417 23.89 15.86 1.47
C ARG A 417 22.45 15.64 1.93
N SER A 418 21.64 16.69 1.98
CA SER A 418 20.23 16.61 2.37
C SER A 418 19.31 17.09 1.25
N SER A 419 18.20 16.40 1.05
CA SER A 419 17.25 16.67 -0.04
C SER A 419 16.62 18.06 0.06
N HIS A 420 16.29 18.51 1.27
CA HIS A 420 15.71 19.85 1.51
C HIS A 420 16.67 21.01 1.23
N GLU A 421 17.95 20.74 0.97
CA GLU A 421 18.94 21.76 0.61
C GLU A 421 19.09 21.91 -0.91
N ASN A 422 18.56 20.97 -1.71
CA ASN A 422 18.68 20.98 -3.15
C ASN A 422 17.97 22.21 -3.76
N LYS A 423 18.73 23.06 -4.44
CA LYS A 423 18.25 24.34 -4.98
C LYS A 423 17.29 24.16 -6.15
N GLU A 424 17.52 23.15 -6.99
CA GLU A 424 16.62 22.85 -8.10
C GLU A 424 15.26 22.37 -7.58
N ILE A 425 15.24 21.62 -6.46
CA ILE A 425 13.99 21.19 -5.80
C ILE A 425 13.24 22.37 -5.19
N LYS A 426 13.95 23.27 -4.49
CA LYS A 426 13.33 24.50 -3.96
C LYS A 426 12.69 25.34 -5.06
N ALA A 427 13.42 25.54 -6.16
CA ALA A 427 12.91 26.27 -7.31
C ALA A 427 11.72 25.55 -7.97
N LEU A 428 11.74 24.22 -8.05
CA LEU A 428 10.61 23.44 -8.57
C LEU A 428 9.33 23.65 -7.74
N TYR A 429 9.42 23.64 -6.41
CA TYR A 429 8.26 23.95 -5.57
C TYR A 429 7.84 25.40 -5.72
N GLU A 430 8.75 26.36 -5.63
CA GLU A 430 8.43 27.79 -5.76
C GLU A 430 7.76 28.13 -7.11
N ASP A 431 8.28 27.59 -8.21
CA ASP A 431 7.83 27.93 -9.56
C ASP A 431 6.62 27.11 -10.04
N PHE A 432 6.38 25.94 -9.46
CA PHE A 432 5.43 24.97 -10.02
C PHE A 432 4.55 24.28 -8.99
N TYR A 433 5.10 23.48 -8.08
CA TYR A 433 4.29 22.67 -7.15
C TYR A 433 3.75 23.44 -5.94
N GLY A 434 4.21 24.66 -5.68
CA GLY A 434 3.90 25.45 -4.51
C GLY A 434 4.63 24.94 -3.26
N LYS A 435 4.05 23.94 -2.59
CA LYS A 435 4.59 23.33 -1.37
C LYS A 435 4.41 21.81 -1.41
N PRO A 436 5.14 21.04 -0.59
CA PRO A 436 4.88 19.62 -0.40
C PRO A 436 3.43 19.40 0.03
N LEU A 437 2.82 18.31 -0.43
CA LEU A 437 1.40 17.98 -0.18
C LEU A 437 0.41 19.07 -0.64
N SER A 438 0.79 19.93 -1.61
CA SER A 438 -0.18 20.81 -2.26
C SER A 438 -1.10 20.02 -3.20
N GLU A 439 -2.24 20.60 -3.57
CA GLU A 439 -3.17 19.95 -4.51
C GLU A 439 -2.50 19.54 -5.83
N LEU A 440 -1.60 20.37 -6.37
CA LEU A 440 -0.88 20.02 -7.59
C LEU A 440 0.20 18.95 -7.34
N ALA A 441 0.92 19.05 -6.22
CA ALA A 441 1.89 18.04 -5.82
C ALA A 441 1.22 16.68 -5.62
N GLU A 442 0.08 16.61 -4.90
CA GLU A 442 -0.69 15.38 -4.73
C GLU A 442 -1.13 14.77 -6.05
N LYS A 443 -1.71 15.56 -6.96
CA LYS A 443 -2.16 15.07 -8.28
C LYS A 443 -1.03 14.53 -9.15
N MET A 444 0.17 15.09 -9.02
CA MET A 444 1.30 14.79 -9.92
C MET A 444 2.28 13.78 -9.32
N LEU A 445 2.56 13.91 -8.03
CA LEU A 445 3.61 13.23 -7.30
C LEU A 445 3.08 12.15 -6.36
N HIS A 446 1.78 12.06 -6.10
CA HIS A 446 1.19 11.01 -5.25
C HIS A 446 0.37 10.01 -6.06
N THR A 447 0.15 8.84 -5.48
CA THR A 447 -0.60 7.73 -6.10
C THR A 447 -1.50 7.03 -5.09
N ILE A 448 -2.36 6.16 -5.61
CA ILE A 448 -3.19 5.23 -4.85
C ILE A 448 -2.72 3.78 -5.10
N TYR A 449 -3.14 2.88 -4.23
CA TYR A 449 -2.84 1.45 -4.28
C TYR A 449 -4.11 0.64 -4.38
N PHE A 450 -4.03 -0.58 -4.92
CA PHE A 450 -5.19 -1.41 -5.19
C PHE A 450 -5.08 -2.77 -4.51
N ASN A 451 -6.16 -3.23 -3.90
CA ASN A 451 -6.21 -4.60 -3.37
C ASN A 451 -6.17 -5.61 -4.54
N ARG A 452 -5.16 -6.48 -4.53
CA ARG A 452 -4.90 -7.53 -5.52
C ARG A 452 -4.91 -8.92 -4.89
N SER A 453 -5.50 -9.11 -3.71
CA SER A 453 -5.52 -10.42 -3.05
C SER A 453 -6.30 -11.47 -3.85
N THR A 454 -7.23 -11.03 -4.70
CA THR A 454 -7.93 -11.88 -5.67
C THR A 454 -7.01 -12.52 -6.71
N ASP A 455 -5.82 -11.95 -6.97
CA ASP A 455 -4.80 -12.54 -7.85
C ASP A 455 -4.31 -13.91 -7.31
N LEU A 456 -4.41 -14.17 -5.99
CA LEU A 456 -4.00 -15.44 -5.37
C LEU A 456 -4.95 -16.60 -5.65
N GLY A 457 -6.09 -16.30 -6.26
CA GLY A 457 -7.09 -17.30 -6.55
C GLY A 457 -7.83 -17.78 -5.31
N GLY A 458 -9.06 -18.20 -5.54
CA GLY A 458 -9.96 -18.71 -4.53
C GLY A 458 -11.24 -19.12 -5.26
N LYS A 459 -11.76 -20.30 -4.95
CA LYS A 459 -13.12 -20.64 -5.37
C LYS A 459 -14.04 -19.60 -4.73
N GLU A 460 -14.86 -18.91 -5.52
CA GLU A 460 -16.19 -18.54 -5.02
C GLU A 460 -16.82 -19.87 -4.56
N MET A 461 -16.81 -20.11 -3.26
CA MET A 461 -17.48 -21.28 -2.71
C MET A 461 -18.96 -21.02 -2.90
N VAL A 462 -19.59 -21.72 -3.83
CA VAL A 462 -21.04 -21.64 -3.99
C VAL A 462 -21.66 -21.99 -2.64
N LYS A 463 -22.34 -21.02 -2.05
CA LYS A 463 -23.03 -21.20 -0.77
C LYS A 463 -24.48 -21.52 -1.07
N TYR A 464 -25.03 -22.46 -0.34
CA TYR A 464 -26.44 -22.80 -0.43
C TYR A 464 -27.09 -22.61 0.93
N ARG A 465 -28.22 -21.91 0.97
CA ARG A 465 -28.98 -21.71 2.21
C ARG A 465 -30.16 -22.66 2.25
N CYS A 466 -30.29 -23.40 3.33
CA CYS A 466 -31.52 -24.13 3.62
C CYS A 466 -32.63 -23.12 3.95
N PRO A 467 -33.75 -23.05 3.19
CA PRO A 467 -34.79 -22.05 3.43
C PRO A 467 -35.58 -22.28 4.73
N ILE A 468 -35.53 -23.49 5.27
CA ILE A 468 -36.29 -23.86 6.48
C ILE A 468 -35.56 -23.47 7.76
N CYS A 469 -34.25 -23.74 7.84
CA CYS A 469 -33.48 -23.57 9.08
C CYS A 469 -32.28 -22.63 8.95
N GLY A 470 -31.99 -22.15 7.75
CA GLY A 470 -30.89 -21.22 7.51
C GLY A 470 -29.50 -21.84 7.46
N TYR A 471 -29.34 -23.17 7.58
CA TYR A 471 -28.04 -23.84 7.40
C TYR A 471 -27.38 -23.44 6.08
N ILE A 472 -26.14 -22.97 6.15
CA ILE A 472 -25.34 -22.64 4.96
C ILE A 472 -24.42 -23.82 4.67
N HIS A 473 -24.64 -24.45 3.51
CA HIS A 473 -23.73 -25.44 2.95
C HIS A 473 -22.75 -24.74 2.04
N GLU A 474 -21.45 -24.93 2.28
CA GLU A 474 -20.37 -24.35 1.47
C GLU A 474 -19.81 -25.44 0.54
N GLY A 475 -19.94 -25.24 -0.77
CA GLY A 475 -19.59 -26.23 -1.79
C GLY A 475 -20.82 -26.75 -2.55
N GLU A 476 -20.61 -27.55 -3.59
CA GLU A 476 -21.73 -28.12 -4.36
C GLU A 476 -22.57 -29.09 -3.51
N ILE A 477 -23.87 -29.15 -3.80
CA ILE A 477 -24.80 -30.09 -3.17
C ILE A 477 -24.76 -31.40 -3.95
N GLU A 478 -24.19 -32.44 -3.34
CA GLU A 478 -24.13 -33.79 -3.92
C GLU A 478 -25.51 -34.48 -3.90
N GLU A 479 -25.70 -35.44 -4.82
CA GLU A 479 -26.96 -36.18 -4.96
C GLU A 479 -27.26 -37.01 -3.69
N GLY A 480 -28.40 -36.77 -3.06
CA GLY A 480 -28.76 -37.39 -1.78
C GLY A 480 -28.29 -36.64 -0.54
N PHE A 481 -27.68 -35.46 -0.68
CA PHE A 481 -27.40 -34.57 0.46
C PHE A 481 -28.68 -34.24 1.22
N VAL A 482 -28.60 -34.20 2.55
CA VAL A 482 -29.74 -33.87 3.42
C VAL A 482 -29.27 -32.83 4.42
N CYS A 483 -30.07 -31.78 4.62
CA CYS A 483 -29.79 -30.72 5.57
C CYS A 483 -29.43 -31.31 6.93
N PRO A 484 -28.24 -31.05 7.48
CA PRO A 484 -27.82 -31.64 8.76
C PRO A 484 -28.70 -31.16 9.92
N ILE A 485 -29.31 -29.97 9.80
CA ILE A 485 -30.19 -29.35 10.80
C ILE A 485 -31.63 -29.86 10.70
N CYS A 486 -32.34 -29.60 9.60
CA CYS A 486 -33.78 -29.87 9.49
C CYS A 486 -34.15 -31.15 8.72
N LYS A 487 -33.15 -31.91 8.27
CA LYS A 487 -33.29 -33.15 7.50
C LYS A 487 -34.08 -33.02 6.19
N GLN A 488 -34.26 -31.81 5.68
CA GLN A 488 -34.81 -31.58 4.34
C GLN A 488 -33.79 -31.98 3.27
N PRO A 489 -34.23 -32.54 2.13
CA PRO A 489 -33.33 -32.92 1.06
C PRO A 489 -32.60 -31.70 0.48
N GLY A 490 -31.37 -31.92 0.03
CA GLY A 490 -30.49 -30.92 -0.57
C GLY A 490 -31.10 -30.22 -1.79
N SER A 491 -32.03 -30.89 -2.48
CA SER A 491 -32.83 -30.31 -3.57
C SER A 491 -33.63 -29.06 -3.16
N ASN A 492 -33.92 -28.90 -1.86
CA ASN A 492 -34.68 -27.76 -1.33
C ASN A 492 -33.79 -26.59 -0.90
N PHE A 493 -32.47 -26.69 -1.03
CA PHE A 493 -31.58 -25.59 -0.74
C PHE A 493 -31.60 -24.55 -1.84
N ILE A 494 -31.59 -23.29 -1.44
CA ILE A 494 -31.53 -22.16 -2.35
C ILE A 494 -30.06 -21.82 -2.54
N LYS A 495 -29.60 -21.88 -3.79
CA LYS A 495 -28.27 -21.37 -4.15
C LYS A 495 -28.24 -19.89 -3.78
N ILE A 496 -27.27 -19.51 -2.95
CA ILE A 496 -26.93 -18.11 -2.76
C ILE A 496 -26.21 -17.75 -4.07
N GLU A 497 -26.96 -17.22 -5.03
CA GLU A 497 -26.36 -16.66 -6.23
C GLU A 497 -25.53 -15.47 -5.76
N ASP A 498 -24.22 -15.48 -6.09
CA ASP A 498 -23.37 -14.28 -6.06
C ASP A 498 -23.83 -13.32 -7.18
N ASP A 499 -25.13 -13.05 -7.24
CA ASP A 499 -25.70 -12.05 -8.11
C ASP A 499 -25.45 -10.70 -7.46
N ALA A 500 -24.31 -10.18 -7.88
CA ALA A 500 -23.81 -8.84 -7.61
C ALA A 500 -23.34 -8.69 -6.15
N LYS A 501 -22.18 -8.08 -5.89
CA LYS A 501 -22.17 -6.62 -5.90
C LYS A 501 -23.60 -6.09 -5.64
N GLU A 502 -24.13 -6.26 -4.43
CA GLU A 502 -24.70 -5.05 -3.85
C GLU A 502 -23.49 -4.12 -3.83
N ASP A 503 -23.36 -3.36 -4.92
CA ASP A 503 -22.65 -2.11 -4.95
C ASP A 503 -22.85 -1.57 -3.55
N LYS A 504 -21.77 -1.20 -2.84
CA LYS A 504 -21.89 -0.09 -1.91
C LYS A 504 -22.61 0.94 -2.75
N LYS A 505 -23.94 1.04 -2.60
CA LYS A 505 -24.76 2.00 -3.32
C LYS A 505 -24.25 3.28 -2.73
N GLU A 506 -23.20 3.82 -3.35
CA GLU A 506 -22.76 5.16 -3.07
C GLU A 506 -24.03 5.97 -3.11
N ASN A 507 -24.27 6.71 -2.03
CA ASN A 507 -25.47 7.52 -1.91
C ASN A 507 -25.63 8.31 -3.22
N ILE A 508 -26.56 7.89 -4.07
CA ILE A 508 -26.72 8.47 -5.41
C ILE A 508 -27.23 9.92 -5.32
N TYR A 509 -27.64 10.32 -4.12
CA TYR A 509 -28.08 11.64 -3.77
C TYR A 509 -26.95 12.51 -3.21
N LYS A 510 -25.71 12.01 -3.08
CA LYS A 510 -24.58 12.72 -2.46
C LYS A 510 -24.36 14.10 -3.08
N GLY A 511 -24.31 15.13 -2.23
CA GLY A 511 -24.16 16.54 -2.62
C GLY A 511 -25.44 17.19 -3.16
N THR A 512 -26.57 16.48 -3.24
CA THR A 512 -27.83 17.02 -3.75
C THR A 512 -28.72 17.56 -2.62
N LYS A 513 -29.71 18.38 -2.99
CA LYS A 513 -30.79 18.78 -2.06
C LYS A 513 -31.61 17.58 -1.60
N THR A 514 -31.69 16.51 -2.40
CA THR A 514 -32.43 15.29 -2.06
C THR A 514 -31.77 14.53 -0.93
N GLU A 515 -30.43 14.42 -0.90
CA GLU A 515 -29.72 13.84 0.25
C GLU A 515 -30.01 14.63 1.52
N LYS A 516 -29.98 15.96 1.46
CA LYS A 516 -30.34 16.79 2.61
C LYS A 516 -31.78 16.54 3.08
N ASN A 517 -32.74 16.46 2.16
CA ASN A 517 -34.13 16.15 2.49
C ASN A 517 -34.28 14.75 3.15
N LEU A 518 -33.52 13.76 2.67
CA LEU A 518 -33.52 12.41 3.24
C LEU A 518 -32.91 12.38 4.64
N LEU A 519 -31.83 13.12 4.88
CA LEU A 519 -31.23 13.28 6.21
C LEU A 519 -32.16 14.02 7.17
N ASP A 520 -32.84 15.08 6.71
CA ASP A 520 -33.82 15.82 7.50
C ASP A 520 -35.04 14.94 7.84
N ALA A 521 -35.52 14.13 6.89
CA ALA A 521 -36.59 13.15 7.11
C ALA A 521 -36.16 12.07 8.11
N LEU A 522 -34.97 11.50 7.94
CA LEU A 522 -34.40 10.52 8.88
C LEU A 522 -34.30 11.08 10.30
N ALA A 523 -33.81 12.31 10.46
CA ALA A 523 -33.74 12.99 11.75
C ALA A 523 -35.14 13.22 12.34
N GLY A 524 -36.09 13.68 11.53
CA GLY A 524 -37.49 13.89 11.93
C GLY A 524 -38.16 12.63 12.46
N GLU A 525 -38.07 11.51 11.74
CA GLU A 525 -38.65 10.24 12.17
C GLU A 525 -37.96 9.67 13.42
N SER A 526 -36.65 9.85 13.54
CA SER A 526 -35.88 9.42 14.71
C SER A 526 -36.28 10.20 15.98
N ILE A 527 -36.51 11.52 15.85
CA ILE A 527 -37.04 12.35 16.92
C ILE A 527 -38.48 11.96 17.26
N ALA A 528 -39.33 11.72 16.25
CA ALA A 528 -40.73 11.34 16.44
C ALA A 528 -40.87 10.01 17.19
N ARG A 529 -40.09 8.99 16.81
CA ARG A 529 -40.01 7.71 17.52
C ARG A 529 -39.72 7.91 19.02
N ASN A 530 -38.62 8.58 19.34
CA ASN A 530 -38.20 8.76 20.74
C ASN A 530 -39.22 9.60 21.53
N LYS A 531 -39.76 10.66 20.93
CA LYS A 531 -40.82 11.48 21.52
C LYS A 531 -42.05 10.66 21.89
N TYR A 532 -42.55 9.82 21.00
CA TYR A 532 -43.72 8.98 21.27
C TYR A 532 -43.41 7.90 22.31
N THR A 533 -42.19 7.33 22.34
CA THR A 533 -41.77 6.43 23.41
C THR A 533 -41.81 7.14 24.78
N PHE A 534 -41.28 8.35 24.89
CA PHE A 534 -41.32 9.12 26.14
C PHE A 534 -42.75 9.51 26.55
N PHE A 535 -43.63 9.80 25.58
CA PHE A 535 -45.04 10.10 25.85
C PHE A 535 -45.80 8.85 26.32
N ALA A 536 -45.43 7.67 25.83
CA ALA A 536 -45.98 6.41 26.32
C ALA A 536 -45.68 6.22 27.81
N ASP A 537 -44.46 6.52 28.26
CA ASP A 537 -44.07 6.42 29.69
C ASP A 537 -44.93 7.34 30.58
N VAL A 538 -45.22 8.55 30.12
CA VAL A 538 -46.12 9.47 30.83
C VAL A 538 -47.53 8.89 30.90
N ALA A 539 -48.09 8.46 29.77
CA ALA A 539 -49.42 7.87 29.71
C ALA A 539 -49.54 6.61 30.59
N LYS A 540 -48.47 5.80 30.67
CA LYS A 540 -48.38 4.63 31.54
C LYS A 540 -48.41 5.00 33.01
N ASN A 541 -47.63 6.01 33.41
CA ASN A 541 -47.58 6.50 34.79
C ASN A 541 -48.91 7.15 35.23
N GLU A 542 -49.66 7.73 34.30
CA GLU A 542 -51.00 8.29 34.53
C GLU A 542 -52.13 7.24 34.47
N GLY A 543 -51.81 5.98 34.13
CA GLY A 543 -52.76 4.87 34.07
C GLY A 543 -53.56 4.74 32.77
N TYR A 544 -53.19 5.48 31.72
CA TYR A 544 -53.83 5.43 30.41
C TYR A 544 -53.22 4.36 29.48
N GLU A 545 -53.47 3.09 29.79
CA GLU A 545 -52.90 1.92 29.08
C GLU A 545 -53.14 1.94 27.56
N GLN A 546 -54.36 2.26 27.12
CA GLN A 546 -54.67 2.31 25.67
C GLN A 546 -53.88 3.41 24.95
N ILE A 547 -53.68 4.57 25.59
CA ILE A 547 -52.94 5.69 25.01
C ILE A 547 -51.44 5.35 24.95
N HIS A 548 -50.91 4.72 26.00
CA HIS A 548 -49.56 4.16 26.03
C HIS A 548 -49.32 3.22 24.83
N ASP A 549 -50.22 2.25 24.61
CA ASP A 549 -50.06 1.28 23.52
C ASP A 549 -50.12 1.93 22.13
N ILE A 550 -50.97 2.96 21.96
CA ILE A 550 -51.06 3.73 20.72
C ILE A 550 -49.76 4.51 20.47
N PHE A 551 -49.18 5.12 21.51
CA PHE A 551 -47.90 5.82 21.39
C PHE A 551 -46.77 4.86 21.02
N LEU A 552 -46.68 3.69 21.67
CA LEU A 552 -45.67 2.67 21.31
C LEU A 552 -45.87 2.12 19.90
N LYS A 553 -47.11 1.89 19.48
CA LYS A 553 -47.42 1.46 18.11
C LYS A 553 -46.96 2.51 17.09
N THR A 554 -47.22 3.79 17.37
CA THR A 554 -46.82 4.89 16.49
C THR A 554 -45.30 5.03 16.46
N ALA A 555 -44.62 4.91 17.60
CA ALA A 555 -43.15 4.87 17.66
C ALA A 555 -42.56 3.72 16.82
N GLY A 556 -43.24 2.56 16.80
CA GLY A 556 -42.91 1.43 15.94
C GLY A 556 -43.00 1.79 14.45
N ASN A 557 -44.04 2.52 14.04
CA ASN A 557 -44.17 3.01 12.66
C ASN A 557 -43.04 3.97 12.28
N GLU A 558 -42.72 4.95 13.12
CA GLU A 558 -41.64 5.91 12.80
C GLU A 558 -40.26 5.24 12.75
N ARG A 559 -40.06 4.16 13.52
CA ARG A 559 -38.85 3.32 13.38
C ARG A 559 -38.75 2.69 11.99
N GLU A 560 -39.87 2.20 11.44
CA GLU A 560 -39.88 1.63 10.08
C GLU A 560 -39.73 2.73 9.01
N HIS A 561 -40.31 3.91 9.20
CA HIS A 561 -40.08 5.06 8.31
C HIS A 561 -38.61 5.48 8.30
N SER A 562 -37.99 5.64 9.48
CA SER A 562 -36.56 5.91 9.64
C SER A 562 -35.70 4.87 8.93
N LYS A 563 -36.02 3.58 9.08
CA LYS A 563 -35.31 2.48 8.41
C LYS A 563 -35.40 2.56 6.87
N LEU A 564 -36.52 3.00 6.30
CA LEU A 564 -36.65 3.22 4.85
C LEU A 564 -35.62 4.24 4.37
N TRP A 565 -35.55 5.41 5.02
CA TRP A 565 -34.61 6.48 4.64
C TRP A 565 -33.15 6.10 4.89
N PHE A 566 -32.87 5.42 6.00
CA PHE A 566 -31.54 4.92 6.34
C PHE A 566 -31.02 3.92 5.30
N LYS A 567 -31.92 3.10 4.71
CA LYS A 567 -31.60 2.20 3.61
C LYS A 567 -31.35 2.95 2.29
N GLU A 568 -32.19 3.92 1.93
CA GLU A 568 -32.02 4.71 0.69
C GLU A 568 -30.72 5.53 0.69
N LEU A 569 -30.27 5.97 1.87
CA LEU A 569 -28.98 6.65 2.06
C LEU A 569 -27.77 5.71 1.99
N GLY A 570 -27.99 4.39 1.90
CA GLY A 570 -26.92 3.39 1.84
C GLY A 570 -26.21 3.14 3.17
N PHE A 571 -26.83 3.49 4.31
CA PHE A 571 -26.20 3.38 5.64
C PHE A 571 -26.31 1.99 6.29
N LEU A 572 -27.02 1.03 5.67
CA LEU A 572 -27.07 -0.37 6.14
C LEU A 572 -26.07 -1.24 5.38
N GLY A 573 -25.10 -1.82 6.10
CA GLY A 573 -24.16 -2.82 5.58
C GLY A 573 -24.22 -4.15 6.34
N GLY A 574 -23.15 -4.94 6.22
CA GLY A 574 -22.95 -6.15 7.03
C GLY A 574 -22.68 -5.82 8.51
N THR A 575 -22.62 -6.83 9.39
CA THR A 575 -22.34 -6.62 10.81
C THR A 575 -21.00 -5.90 11.04
N GLU A 576 -19.98 -6.23 10.25
CA GLU A 576 -18.67 -5.56 10.28
C GLU A 576 -18.79 -4.08 9.88
N ASP A 577 -19.39 -3.79 8.71
CA ASP A 577 -19.61 -2.41 8.24
C ASP A 577 -20.42 -1.59 9.24
N ASN A 578 -21.47 -2.17 9.83
CA ASN A 578 -22.33 -1.49 10.79
C ASN A 578 -21.60 -1.22 12.12
N LEU A 579 -20.73 -2.13 12.58
CA LEU A 579 -19.91 -1.92 13.78
C LEU A 579 -18.86 -0.84 13.56
N LEU A 580 -18.25 -0.79 12.37
CA LEU A 580 -17.32 0.27 12.00
C LEU A 580 -18.04 1.63 11.91
N HIS A 581 -19.16 1.69 11.18
CA HIS A 581 -19.96 2.91 11.06
C HIS A 581 -20.46 3.42 12.42
N ALA A 582 -20.85 2.51 13.33
CA ALA A 582 -21.18 2.87 14.71
C ALA A 582 -19.96 3.44 15.44
N ALA A 583 -18.80 2.77 15.40
CA ALA A 583 -17.59 3.25 16.07
C ALA A 583 -17.12 4.63 15.56
N GLU A 584 -17.20 4.87 14.25
CA GLU A 584 -16.85 6.15 13.63
C GLU A 584 -17.85 7.26 13.98
N GLY A 585 -19.14 6.94 14.03
CA GLY A 585 -20.18 7.86 14.51
C GLY A 585 -19.92 8.29 15.94
N GLU A 586 -19.75 7.33 16.85
CA GLU A 586 -19.42 7.60 18.26
C GLU A 586 -18.15 8.44 18.40
N ASN A 587 -17.10 8.12 17.62
CA ASN A 587 -15.85 8.88 17.60
C ASN A 587 -16.07 10.35 17.25
N TYR A 588 -16.82 10.61 16.17
CA TYR A 588 -17.17 11.96 15.76
C TYR A 588 -17.97 12.69 16.85
N GLU A 589 -18.90 12.00 17.53
CA GLU A 589 -19.72 12.58 18.59
C GLU A 589 -18.87 13.09 19.76
N TRP A 590 -17.94 12.29 20.30
CA TRP A 590 -17.17 12.72 21.46
C TRP A 590 -15.92 13.56 21.15
N THR A 591 -15.29 13.37 19.99
CA THR A 591 -14.07 14.14 19.62
C THR A 591 -14.38 15.52 19.08
N SER A 592 -15.53 15.69 18.42
CA SER A 592 -15.83 16.89 17.64
C SER A 592 -17.18 17.50 18.02
N MET A 593 -18.28 16.75 17.89
CA MET A 593 -19.63 17.31 18.03
C MET A 593 -19.91 17.83 19.44
N TYR A 594 -19.82 16.97 20.46
CA TYR A 594 -20.10 17.36 21.85
C TYR A 594 -19.01 18.26 22.45
N ASP A 595 -17.75 18.18 21.99
CA ASP A 595 -16.71 19.12 22.40
C ASP A 595 -17.02 20.54 21.91
N LYS A 596 -17.37 20.66 20.62
CA LYS A 596 -17.82 21.92 20.02
C LYS A 596 -19.06 22.46 20.74
N PHE A 597 -20.08 21.62 20.96
CA PHE A 597 -21.31 22.06 21.63
C PHE A 597 -21.07 22.49 23.08
N ALA A 598 -20.16 21.82 23.79
CA ALA A 598 -19.79 22.22 25.14
C ALA A 598 -19.08 23.59 25.16
N ARG A 599 -18.19 23.85 24.19
CA ARG A 599 -17.52 25.14 24.05
C ARG A 599 -18.50 26.27 23.71
N GLU A 600 -19.36 26.05 22.71
CA GLU A 600 -20.37 27.04 22.31
C GLU A 600 -21.33 27.34 23.47
N ALA A 601 -21.77 26.31 24.21
CA ALA A 601 -22.60 26.50 25.40
C ALA A 601 -21.87 27.28 26.52
N ASP A 602 -20.56 27.11 26.71
CA ASP A 602 -19.79 27.92 27.65
C ASP A 602 -19.65 29.38 27.20
N GLU A 603 -19.44 29.61 25.90
CA GLU A 603 -19.36 30.95 25.29
C GLU A 603 -20.69 31.72 25.44
N GLU A 604 -21.83 31.01 25.35
CA GLU A 604 -23.17 31.55 25.55
C GLU A 604 -23.61 31.64 27.03
N GLY A 605 -22.80 31.13 27.97
CA GLY A 605 -23.07 31.18 29.41
C GLY A 605 -23.95 30.04 29.97
N PHE A 606 -24.19 28.99 29.19
CA PHE A 606 -24.96 27.79 29.56
C PHE A 606 -24.08 26.68 30.18
N PHE A 607 -23.33 27.01 31.23
CA PHE A 607 -22.30 26.14 31.83
C PHE A 607 -22.79 24.75 32.26
N GLU A 608 -24.01 24.65 32.80
CA GLU A 608 -24.59 23.36 33.20
C GLU A 608 -24.90 22.46 32.01
N LEU A 609 -25.27 23.03 30.86
CA LEU A 609 -25.50 22.29 29.63
C LEU A 609 -24.16 21.86 29.01
N ALA A 610 -23.17 22.74 29.01
CA ALA A 610 -21.80 22.41 28.59
C ALA A 610 -21.22 21.24 29.39
N LYS A 611 -21.45 21.21 30.71
CA LYS A 611 -21.06 20.09 31.58
C LYS A 611 -21.77 18.79 31.18
N LYS A 612 -23.05 18.85 30.80
CA LYS A 612 -23.78 17.68 30.29
C LYS A 612 -23.19 17.17 28.98
N PHE A 613 -22.92 18.04 28.00
CA PHE A 613 -22.28 17.63 26.75
C PHE A 613 -20.93 16.94 26.98
N ARG A 614 -20.09 17.47 27.87
CA ARG A 614 -18.83 16.82 28.27
C ARG A 614 -18.99 15.47 28.96
N ASN A 615 -20.10 15.27 29.68
CA ASN A 615 -20.39 13.97 30.31
C ASN A 615 -20.88 12.97 29.26
N VAL A 616 -21.72 13.40 28.32
CA VAL A 616 -22.20 12.57 27.20
C VAL A 616 -21.04 12.17 26.30
N ALA A 617 -20.15 13.10 25.94
CA ALA A 617 -18.92 12.79 25.20
C ALA A 617 -18.09 11.67 25.85
N ARG A 618 -17.97 11.66 27.19
CA ARG A 618 -17.28 10.58 27.91
C ARG A 618 -18.00 9.22 27.81
N ILE A 619 -19.31 9.22 27.66
CA ILE A 619 -20.13 8.01 27.46
C ILE A 619 -19.95 7.51 26.02
N GLU A 620 -20.05 8.38 25.02
CA GLU A 620 -19.89 7.99 23.61
C GLU A 620 -18.49 7.41 23.33
N LYS A 621 -17.44 7.90 24.02
CA LYS A 621 -16.12 7.24 23.98
C LYS A 621 -16.18 5.77 24.41
N ALA A 622 -16.95 5.45 25.45
CA ALA A 622 -17.12 4.07 25.89
C ALA A 622 -17.96 3.23 24.90
N HIS A 623 -18.85 3.87 24.12
CA HIS A 623 -19.54 3.21 23.01
C HIS A 623 -18.58 2.90 21.85
N GLU A 624 -17.72 3.84 21.45
CA GLU A 624 -16.67 3.60 20.46
C GLU A 624 -15.79 2.42 20.87
N ASP A 625 -15.26 2.44 22.11
CA ASP A 625 -14.40 1.36 22.64
C ASP A 625 -15.11 0.00 22.56
N ARG A 626 -16.41 -0.04 22.86
CA ARG A 626 -17.24 -1.24 22.77
C ARG A 626 -17.38 -1.71 21.31
N TYR A 627 -17.76 -0.83 20.39
CA TYR A 627 -17.97 -1.21 19.00
C TYR A 627 -16.68 -1.63 18.31
N ARG A 628 -15.55 -0.94 18.55
CA ARG A 628 -14.24 -1.36 18.03
C ARG A 628 -13.82 -2.73 18.56
N LYS A 629 -14.07 -3.01 19.84
CA LYS A 629 -13.78 -4.33 20.42
C LYS A 629 -14.67 -5.42 19.85
N LEU A 630 -15.95 -5.11 19.56
CA LEU A 630 -16.85 -6.04 18.88
C LEU A 630 -16.44 -6.27 17.43
N LEU A 631 -16.08 -5.21 16.69
CA LEU A 631 -15.58 -5.28 15.33
C LEU A 631 -14.35 -6.19 15.24
N ASN A 632 -13.37 -5.95 16.10
CA ASN A 632 -12.17 -6.77 16.20
C ASN A 632 -12.50 -8.25 16.49
N ASN A 633 -13.48 -8.52 17.36
CA ASN A 633 -13.90 -9.90 17.61
C ASN A 633 -14.53 -10.56 16.37
N VAL A 634 -15.29 -9.81 15.56
CA VAL A 634 -15.89 -10.31 14.32
C VAL A 634 -14.81 -10.59 13.29
N GLU A 635 -13.92 -9.63 13.02
CA GLU A 635 -12.82 -9.73 12.05
C GLU A 635 -11.85 -10.87 12.39
N MET A 636 -11.50 -11.01 13.68
CA MET A 636 -10.60 -12.07 14.15
C MET A 636 -11.29 -13.43 14.33
N LYS A 637 -12.59 -13.56 14.01
CA LYS A 637 -13.43 -14.75 14.31
C LYS A 637 -13.41 -15.18 15.78
N LYS A 638 -13.15 -14.24 16.70
CA LYS A 638 -13.08 -14.43 18.16
C LYS A 638 -14.42 -14.24 18.87
N VAL A 639 -15.51 -14.05 18.12
CA VAL A 639 -16.87 -13.93 18.71
C VAL A 639 -17.22 -15.19 19.49
N PHE A 640 -16.92 -16.36 18.92
CA PHE A 640 -17.25 -17.69 19.47
C PHE A 640 -16.01 -18.55 19.77
N GLU A 641 -14.82 -17.93 19.74
CA GLU A 641 -13.53 -18.59 20.05
C GLU A 641 -12.66 -17.66 20.91
N LYS A 642 -12.09 -18.19 22.00
CA LYS A 642 -11.17 -17.49 22.90
C LYS A 642 -9.83 -18.24 22.98
N SER A 643 -8.76 -17.48 23.25
CA SER A 643 -7.40 -18.02 23.39
C SER A 643 -7.24 -18.91 24.64
N GLU A 644 -8.03 -18.64 25.67
CA GLU A 644 -8.08 -19.38 26.93
C GLU A 644 -9.41 -20.13 27.05
N GLU A 645 -9.46 -21.15 27.90
CA GLU A 645 -10.73 -21.82 28.20
C GLU A 645 -11.71 -20.81 28.80
N SER A 646 -12.91 -20.76 28.22
CA SER A 646 -13.99 -19.87 28.65
C SER A 646 -15.22 -20.69 28.97
N ILE A 647 -16.06 -20.16 29.85
CA ILE A 647 -17.39 -20.70 30.11
C ILE A 647 -18.35 -20.00 29.15
N TRP A 648 -18.93 -20.74 28.23
CA TRP A 648 -19.95 -20.27 27.30
C TRP A 648 -21.32 -20.57 27.89
N GLU A 649 -22.20 -19.57 27.88
CA GLU A 649 -23.57 -19.68 28.37
C GLU A 649 -24.53 -19.49 27.19
N CYS A 650 -25.44 -20.44 27.00
CA CYS A 650 -26.53 -20.29 26.05
C CYS A 650 -27.56 -19.30 26.60
N ILE A 651 -27.69 -18.12 25.98
CA ILE A 651 -28.61 -17.05 26.42
C ILE A 651 -30.09 -17.44 26.29
N ASN A 652 -30.41 -18.53 25.57
CA ASN A 652 -31.77 -19.03 25.43
C ASN A 652 -32.18 -19.96 26.60
N CYS A 653 -31.29 -20.84 27.07
CA CYS A 653 -31.66 -21.88 28.04
C CYS A 653 -30.70 -22.03 29.24
N GLY A 654 -29.66 -21.20 29.34
CA GLY A 654 -28.67 -21.19 30.43
C GLY A 654 -27.68 -22.35 30.41
N HIS A 655 -27.61 -23.14 29.33
CA HIS A 655 -26.66 -24.27 29.26
C HIS A 655 -25.22 -23.77 29.24
N LEU A 656 -24.38 -24.34 30.10
CA LEU A 656 -22.98 -23.96 30.26
C LEU A 656 -22.06 -24.97 29.59
N VAL A 657 -21.13 -24.48 28.78
CA VAL A 657 -20.12 -25.28 28.08
C VAL A 657 -18.74 -24.70 28.35
N ILE A 658 -17.82 -25.53 28.83
CA ILE A 658 -16.42 -25.14 29.08
C ILE A 658 -15.60 -25.51 27.85
N GLY A 659 -14.90 -24.53 27.29
CA GLY A 659 -14.00 -24.77 26.17
C GLY A 659 -13.50 -23.48 25.52
N ARG A 660 -12.52 -23.61 24.62
CA ARG A 660 -12.02 -22.48 23.83
C ARG A 660 -13.04 -21.98 22.81
N LYS A 661 -13.97 -22.83 22.37
CA LYS A 661 -15.01 -22.51 21.38
C LYS A 661 -16.40 -22.71 21.95
N ALA A 662 -17.31 -21.82 21.62
CA ALA A 662 -18.74 -22.08 21.80
C ALA A 662 -19.14 -23.22 20.85
N PRO A 663 -20.01 -24.15 21.27
CA PRO A 663 -20.45 -25.22 20.40
C PRO A 663 -21.29 -24.65 19.25
N ASP A 664 -21.20 -25.28 18.07
CA ASP A 664 -21.96 -24.84 16.89
C ASP A 664 -23.48 -24.88 17.12
N ILE A 665 -23.92 -25.77 18.01
CA ILE A 665 -25.31 -25.99 18.42
C ILE A 665 -25.35 -26.25 19.94
N CYS A 666 -26.32 -25.66 20.64
CA CYS A 666 -26.56 -25.97 22.05
C CYS A 666 -27.14 -27.38 22.22
N GLU A 667 -26.48 -28.24 22.99
CA GLU A 667 -26.89 -29.65 23.19
C GLU A 667 -28.24 -29.80 23.90
N VAL A 668 -28.71 -28.76 24.59
CA VAL A 668 -29.96 -28.77 25.36
C VAL A 668 -31.15 -28.28 24.54
N CYS A 669 -31.02 -27.15 23.84
CA CYS A 669 -32.14 -26.51 23.16
C CYS A 669 -32.01 -26.43 21.63
N SER A 670 -30.90 -26.91 21.08
CA SER A 670 -30.61 -26.96 19.64
C SER A 670 -30.51 -25.60 18.93
N TYR A 671 -30.37 -24.50 19.67
CA TYR A 671 -30.12 -23.17 19.11
C TYR A 671 -28.67 -23.04 18.62
N ALA A 672 -28.48 -22.26 17.56
CA ALA A 672 -27.19 -22.06 16.91
C ALA A 672 -26.17 -21.33 17.80
N GLN A 673 -24.88 -21.44 17.44
CA GLN A 673 -23.74 -20.82 18.12
C GLN A 673 -23.94 -19.34 18.49
N GLY A 674 -24.69 -18.58 17.68
CA GLY A 674 -25.03 -17.18 17.94
C GLY A 674 -25.81 -16.90 19.23
N PHE A 675 -26.32 -17.95 19.89
CA PHE A 675 -26.98 -17.87 21.19
C PHE A 675 -26.02 -18.15 22.36
N PHE A 676 -24.73 -18.30 22.12
CA PHE A 676 -23.73 -18.40 23.18
C PHE A 676 -23.03 -17.06 23.42
N GLU A 677 -22.90 -16.68 24.68
CA GLU A 677 -22.02 -15.61 25.11
C GLU A 677 -21.02 -16.12 26.16
N VAL A 678 -19.92 -15.39 26.37
CA VAL A 678 -19.04 -15.69 27.51
C VAL A 678 -19.78 -15.34 28.80
N ARG A 679 -19.88 -16.30 29.71
CA ARG A 679 -20.56 -16.16 30.99
C ARG A 679 -20.02 -14.95 31.74
N LYS A 680 -20.92 -14.08 32.20
CA LYS A 680 -20.58 -12.91 33.01
C LYS A 680 -20.74 -13.26 34.49
N GLU A 681 -19.66 -13.16 35.26
CA GLU A 681 -19.66 -13.38 36.72
C GLU A 681 -19.34 -12.08 37.45
N ASN A 682 -20.22 -11.08 37.26
CA ASN A 682 -20.08 -9.76 37.87
C ASN A 682 -21.16 -9.46 38.93
N TYR A 683 -21.65 -10.51 39.60
CA TYR A 683 -22.66 -10.46 40.67
C TYR A 683 -22.09 -10.90 42.02
#